data_AF-A0A2R4W0P9-F1
#
_entry.id   AF-A0A2R4W0P9-F1
#
_cell.length_a   1.000
_cell.length_b   1.000
_cell.length_c   1.000
_cell.angle_alpha   90.00
_cell.angle_beta   90.00
_cell.angle_gamma   90.00
#
_symmetry.space_group_name_H-M   'P 1'
#
loop_
_entity.id
_entity.type
_entity.pdbx_description
1 polymer ?
#
loop_
_entity_poly.entity_id
_entity_poly.type
_entity_poly.pdbx_seq_one_letter_code
_entity_poly.pdbx_strand_id
1 'polypeptide(L)'
;MPDDDLKRPSPEEMLQVAKNEEKSKKGQLTIYLGYAPGVGKTYSMLSDAHLRKNEGIDIVVGYAETHNRPETEKLLEGLEVIPPLIVDYKGIKLKEIDFKKILHRRPQIVIIDELAHTNPPSFPNSKRYQDIEELLNAGIDVYTAVNVQHIESFKDIVLQISKIPIKETVPDNFFQQAFEIKLVDLTPEELLKRLKDGKIYVENMARSAIDQYFKVGNLLALRQIALRVVADSVDEKMRLYMMQHAIAGPWSIKKKVLVGIFASPYAKQLVRATYRFASEIDAQWIAIHVETQKNKTFNKEEIEWLNGALDLVRKLGGQIVWLKGDDAAKEIIDYAKGHNVTKIVIGKPKKFNLFIKSIPEKIITGTKNIDIYMLDLKEEKIDLKKKEIKFTYSNQYLIALFNIFVVSIFGYILKGYLNNINIISLFLLALIFNALFLQFLPVLVSTVVSLLILDFLFIQPYYKFTIPDLNYFFTIIVYFIIVLTINILTSKLKDIIKTLKNSQKREIGLYELSTDLVMAKNINHVLSLTINYIKKLFSCETAIFIKKNDKIHLGAKTEKFEISPEIKGIASWCLINKKAGGFGTDTFSNTDLLYLPMLTAKDSYGVIAIKVSDKKNLQIDDRIALDAIARLSAMALERISNLP
;
A
#
# COMPACT_ATOMS: atom_id res chain seq x y z
N MET A 1 -33.54 -21.05 -24.28
CA MET A 1 -32.82 -20.87 -23.00
C MET A 1 -31.35 -20.94 -23.34
N PRO A 2 -30.57 -19.87 -23.20
CA PRO A 2 -29.13 -19.95 -23.41
C PRO A 2 -28.47 -20.58 -22.18
N ASP A 3 -27.44 -21.38 -22.45
CA ASP A 3 -26.59 -22.06 -21.47
C ASP A 3 -26.06 -21.10 -20.40
N ASP A 4 -26.26 -21.47 -19.15
CA ASP A 4 -25.64 -20.84 -17.99
C ASP A 4 -24.15 -21.25 -18.01
N ASP A 5 -23.30 -20.34 -18.51
CA ASP A 5 -21.85 -20.45 -18.39
C ASP A 5 -21.49 -20.62 -16.91
N LEU A 6 -21.17 -21.85 -16.52
CA LEU A 6 -20.54 -22.21 -15.25
C LEU A 6 -19.22 -21.43 -15.14
N LYS A 7 -19.33 -20.23 -14.57
CA LYS A 7 -18.21 -19.38 -14.19
C LYS A 7 -17.28 -20.21 -13.31
N ARG A 8 -16.14 -20.63 -13.86
CA ARG A 8 -15.09 -21.28 -13.09
C ARG A 8 -14.76 -20.38 -11.89
N PRO A 9 -14.76 -20.92 -10.66
CA PRO A 9 -14.39 -20.14 -9.50
C PRO A 9 -13.00 -19.53 -9.71
N SER A 10 -12.84 -18.28 -9.28
CA SER A 10 -11.53 -17.63 -9.36
C SER A 10 -10.51 -18.42 -8.53
N PRO A 11 -9.20 -18.35 -8.85
CA PRO A 11 -8.16 -18.97 -8.04
C PRO A 11 -8.22 -18.58 -6.55
N GLU A 12 -8.71 -17.35 -6.27
CA GLU A 12 -8.94 -16.84 -4.93
C GLU A 12 -10.13 -17.53 -4.23
N GLU A 13 -11.22 -17.79 -4.95
CA GLU A 13 -12.38 -18.55 -4.46
C GLU A 13 -12.02 -20.03 -4.18
N MET A 14 -11.23 -20.67 -5.05
CA MET A 14 -10.76 -22.05 -4.82
C MET A 14 -9.82 -22.14 -3.61
N LEU A 15 -8.91 -21.18 -3.44
CA LEU A 15 -8.03 -21.12 -2.27
C LEU A 15 -8.83 -20.92 -0.98
N GLN A 16 -9.95 -20.19 -1.04
CA GLN A 16 -10.82 -19.97 0.12
C GLN A 16 -11.63 -21.21 0.49
N VAL A 17 -12.16 -21.95 -0.49
CA VAL A 17 -12.84 -23.23 -0.24
C VAL A 17 -11.87 -24.23 0.42
N ALA A 18 -10.64 -24.33 -0.09
CA ALA A 18 -9.60 -25.17 0.52
C ALA A 18 -9.25 -24.74 1.96
N LYS A 19 -9.13 -23.43 2.22
CA LYS A 19 -8.90 -22.90 3.58
C LYS A 19 -10.08 -23.15 4.52
N ASN A 20 -11.31 -23.17 4.02
CA ASN A 20 -12.51 -23.44 4.82
C ASN A 20 -12.64 -24.93 5.16
N GLU A 21 -12.29 -25.83 4.23
CA GLU A 21 -12.20 -27.27 4.50
C GLU A 21 -11.10 -27.59 5.53
N GLU A 22 -9.97 -26.88 5.49
CA GLU A 22 -8.93 -26.98 6.52
C GLU A 22 -9.38 -26.42 7.87
N LYS A 23 -10.10 -25.29 7.91
CA LYS A 23 -10.66 -24.73 9.15
C LYS A 23 -11.75 -25.61 9.76
N SER A 24 -12.55 -26.30 8.97
CA SER A 24 -13.60 -27.21 9.45
C SER A 24 -13.04 -28.45 10.16
N LYS A 25 -11.75 -28.76 9.99
CA LYS A 25 -11.07 -29.88 10.66
C LYS A 25 -10.30 -29.45 11.91
N LYS A 26 -10.12 -28.15 12.16
CA LYS A 26 -9.45 -27.61 13.34
C LYS A 26 -10.47 -27.25 14.42
N GLY A 27 -10.07 -27.39 15.67
CA GLY A 27 -10.83 -26.92 16.83
C GLY A 27 -10.97 -25.41 16.84
N GLN A 28 -11.97 -24.92 17.56
CA GLN A 28 -12.33 -23.53 17.70
C GLN A 28 -11.73 -22.95 18.99
N LEU A 29 -11.10 -21.79 18.86
CA LEU A 29 -10.52 -21.05 19.98
C LEU A 29 -11.48 -19.96 20.48
N THR A 30 -11.85 -20.01 21.75
CA THR A 30 -12.60 -18.95 22.43
C THR A 30 -11.72 -18.29 23.48
N ILE A 31 -11.53 -16.96 23.35
CA ILE A 31 -10.67 -16.18 24.25
C ILE A 31 -11.54 -15.28 25.15
N TYR A 32 -11.40 -15.43 26.46
CA TYR A 32 -11.94 -14.52 27.45
C TYR A 32 -10.93 -13.41 27.72
N LEU A 33 -11.14 -12.26 27.07
CA LEU A 33 -10.27 -11.09 27.14
C LEU A 33 -10.68 -10.20 28.31
N GLY A 34 -9.74 -9.88 29.20
CA GLY A 34 -9.91 -8.86 30.22
C GLY A 34 -8.91 -7.72 30.06
N TYR A 35 -9.24 -6.54 30.57
CA TYR A 35 -8.30 -5.41 30.54
C TYR A 35 -7.29 -5.44 31.69
N ALA A 36 -7.59 -6.15 32.78
CA ALA A 36 -6.74 -6.24 33.96
C ALA A 36 -6.97 -7.55 34.76
N PRO A 37 -6.04 -7.96 35.63
CA PRO A 37 -6.27 -9.02 36.61
C PRO A 37 -7.44 -8.69 37.53
N GLY A 38 -8.29 -9.68 37.85
CA GLY A 38 -9.40 -9.52 38.80
C GLY A 38 -10.75 -9.14 38.20
N VAL A 39 -10.85 -8.88 36.89
CA VAL A 39 -12.14 -8.60 36.21
C VAL A 39 -13.08 -9.81 36.12
N GLY A 40 -12.60 -11.02 36.45
CA GLY A 40 -13.44 -12.24 36.49
C GLY A 40 -13.32 -13.17 35.28
N LYS A 41 -12.20 -13.13 34.54
CA LYS A 41 -11.99 -13.97 33.32
C LYS A 41 -12.20 -15.47 33.59
N THR A 42 -11.48 -16.03 34.56
CA THR A 42 -11.57 -17.45 34.92
C THR A 42 -12.96 -17.85 35.40
N TYR A 43 -13.59 -16.98 36.21
CA TYR A 43 -14.97 -17.21 36.68
C TYR A 43 -15.95 -17.28 35.51
N SER A 44 -15.88 -16.32 34.58
CA SER A 44 -16.75 -16.29 33.39
C SER A 44 -16.51 -17.50 32.49
N MET A 45 -15.24 -17.87 32.29
CA MET A 45 -14.85 -19.04 31.50
C MET A 45 -15.37 -20.36 32.07
N LEU A 46 -15.27 -20.55 33.40
CA LEU A 46 -15.81 -21.75 34.07
C LEU A 46 -17.34 -21.74 34.14
N SER A 47 -17.96 -20.57 34.31
CA SER A 47 -19.43 -20.43 34.26
C SER A 47 -19.98 -20.83 32.89
N ASP A 48 -19.35 -20.36 31.81
CA ASP A 48 -19.73 -20.75 30.45
C ASP A 48 -19.51 -22.25 30.21
N ALA A 49 -18.46 -22.85 30.81
CA ALA A 49 -18.25 -24.29 30.73
C ALA A 49 -19.37 -25.11 31.40
N HIS A 50 -19.91 -24.66 32.53
CA HIS A 50 -21.08 -25.29 33.14
C HIS A 50 -22.31 -25.24 32.24
N LEU A 51 -22.56 -24.10 31.59
CA LEU A 51 -23.66 -23.97 30.63
C LEU A 51 -23.52 -24.98 29.48
N ARG A 52 -22.33 -25.05 28.88
CA ARG A 52 -22.04 -25.99 27.78
C ARG A 52 -22.11 -27.45 28.24
N LYS A 53 -21.67 -27.77 29.44
CA LYS A 53 -21.80 -29.12 30.02
C LYS A 53 -23.26 -29.51 30.21
N ASN A 54 -24.11 -28.57 30.65
CA ASN A 54 -25.56 -28.79 30.78
C ASN A 54 -26.25 -28.99 29.43
N GLU A 55 -25.67 -28.47 28.34
CA GLU A 55 -26.09 -28.75 26.95
C GLU A 55 -25.63 -30.15 26.46
N GLY A 56 -24.91 -30.91 27.29
CA GLY A 56 -24.41 -32.24 26.97
C GLY A 56 -23.07 -32.26 26.23
N ILE A 57 -22.36 -31.14 26.14
CA ILE A 57 -21.04 -31.06 25.51
C ILE A 57 -19.98 -31.67 26.45
N ASP A 58 -19.05 -32.45 25.88
CA ASP A 58 -17.93 -33.05 26.62
C ASP A 58 -16.83 -32.02 26.91
N ILE A 59 -16.66 -31.67 28.19
CA ILE A 59 -15.78 -30.58 28.64
C ILE A 59 -14.88 -31.05 29.75
N VAL A 60 -13.59 -30.71 29.61
CA VAL A 60 -12.56 -31.03 30.59
C VAL A 60 -11.77 -29.77 30.95
N VAL A 61 -11.43 -29.62 32.23
CA VAL A 61 -10.50 -28.61 32.72
C VAL A 61 -9.09 -29.16 32.63
N GLY A 62 -8.30 -28.62 31.68
CA GLY A 62 -6.88 -28.92 31.58
C GLY A 62 -6.07 -28.13 32.60
N TYR A 63 -6.36 -26.83 32.72
CA TYR A 63 -5.79 -25.96 33.73
C TYR A 63 -6.68 -24.75 33.98
N ALA A 64 -6.95 -24.45 35.25
CA ALA A 64 -7.68 -23.27 35.67
C ALA A 64 -7.06 -22.70 36.94
N GLU A 65 -6.75 -21.40 36.92
CA GLU A 65 -6.11 -20.73 38.04
C GLU A 65 -7.17 -20.03 38.91
N THR A 66 -7.47 -20.63 40.06
CA THR A 66 -8.51 -20.11 40.97
C THR A 66 -7.99 -19.02 41.90
N HIS A 67 -6.67 -18.90 42.08
CA HIS A 67 -6.02 -18.02 43.05
C HIS A 67 -6.66 -18.07 44.45
N ASN A 68 -7.06 -19.26 44.90
CA ASN A 68 -7.73 -19.52 46.18
C ASN A 68 -9.05 -18.75 46.38
N ARG A 69 -9.77 -18.43 45.29
CA ARG A 69 -11.08 -17.78 45.37
C ARG A 69 -12.17 -18.82 45.60
N PRO A 70 -12.89 -18.81 46.74
CA PRO A 70 -13.89 -19.84 47.04
C PRO A 70 -15.02 -19.91 46.01
N GLU A 71 -15.43 -18.77 45.46
CA GLU A 71 -16.46 -18.69 44.42
C GLU A 71 -16.03 -19.35 43.10
N THR A 72 -14.75 -19.25 42.74
CA THR A 72 -14.19 -19.85 41.51
C THR A 72 -13.87 -21.34 41.73
N GLU A 73 -13.41 -21.72 42.92
CA GLU A 73 -13.15 -23.12 43.27
C GLU A 73 -14.42 -23.97 43.22
N LYS A 74 -15.55 -23.42 43.71
CA LYS A 74 -16.85 -24.07 43.57
C LYS A 74 -17.26 -24.32 42.12
N LEU A 75 -16.81 -23.50 41.17
CA LEU A 75 -17.09 -23.73 39.75
C LEU A 75 -16.24 -24.86 39.16
N LEU A 76 -15.18 -25.33 39.82
CA LEU A 76 -14.50 -26.56 39.42
C LEU A 76 -15.27 -27.81 39.85
N GLU A 77 -16.08 -27.71 40.91
CA GLU A 77 -16.96 -28.80 41.32
C GLU A 77 -17.95 -29.11 40.21
N GLY A 78 -18.08 -30.39 39.85
CA GLY A 78 -18.95 -30.82 38.77
C GLY A 78 -18.35 -30.70 37.37
N LEU A 79 -17.10 -30.25 37.19
CA LEU A 79 -16.35 -30.38 35.93
C LEU A 79 -15.31 -31.51 36.04
N GLU A 80 -15.03 -32.21 34.93
CA GLU A 80 -13.92 -33.17 34.88
C GLU A 80 -12.60 -32.39 34.85
N VAL A 81 -11.70 -32.65 35.80
CA VAL A 81 -10.40 -31.95 35.88
C VAL A 81 -9.27 -32.93 35.61
N ILE A 82 -8.42 -32.63 34.62
CA ILE A 82 -7.17 -33.35 34.41
C ILE A 82 -6.17 -32.87 35.46
N PRO A 83 -5.62 -33.78 36.30
CA PRO A 83 -4.62 -33.40 37.29
C PRO A 83 -3.40 -32.74 36.63
N PRO A 84 -2.95 -31.58 37.14
CA PRO A 84 -1.79 -30.88 36.58
C PRO A 84 -0.49 -31.63 36.86
N LEU A 85 0.49 -31.48 35.97
CA LEU A 85 1.86 -31.94 36.20
C LEU A 85 2.53 -31.01 37.20
N ILE A 86 3.17 -31.58 38.23
CA ILE A 86 3.95 -30.81 39.22
C ILE A 86 5.42 -30.87 38.80
N VAL A 87 6.01 -29.72 38.53
CA VAL A 87 7.38 -29.58 38.03
C VAL A 87 8.16 -28.67 38.96
N ASP A 88 9.26 -29.17 39.51
CA ASP A 88 10.18 -28.35 40.30
C ASP A 88 11.08 -27.55 39.37
N TYR A 89 10.96 -26.22 39.40
CA TYR A 89 11.79 -25.30 38.63
C TYR A 89 12.32 -24.18 39.51
N LYS A 90 13.66 -24.09 39.64
CA LYS A 90 14.34 -23.11 40.51
C LYS A 90 13.86 -23.11 41.97
N GLY A 91 13.48 -24.28 42.49
CA GLY A 91 13.00 -24.44 43.87
C GLY A 91 11.52 -24.06 44.08
N ILE A 92 10.78 -23.76 43.01
CA ILE A 92 9.34 -23.50 43.04
C ILE A 92 8.62 -24.67 42.34
N LYS A 93 7.59 -25.22 42.99
CA LYS A 93 6.70 -26.23 42.41
C LYS A 93 5.68 -25.55 41.51
N LEU A 94 5.86 -25.67 40.20
CA LEU A 94 4.94 -25.15 39.20
C LEU A 94 3.90 -26.23 38.85
N LYS A 95 2.65 -25.81 38.66
CA LYS A 95 1.57 -26.66 38.14
C LYS A 95 1.42 -26.37 36.66
N GLU A 96 1.57 -27.39 35.82
CA GLU A 96 1.47 -27.27 34.37
C GLU A 96 0.43 -28.22 33.78
N ILE A 97 0.03 -27.92 32.54
CA ILE A 97 -0.96 -28.72 31.82
C ILE A 97 -0.39 -30.11 31.48
N ASP A 98 -1.19 -31.17 31.62
CA ASP A 98 -0.86 -32.49 31.08
C ASP A 98 -1.38 -32.59 29.63
N PHE A 99 -0.62 -31.99 28.72
CA PHE A 99 -0.95 -31.95 27.29
C PHE A 99 -1.22 -33.34 26.70
N LYS A 100 -0.39 -34.34 27.06
CA LYS A 100 -0.53 -35.70 26.54
C LYS A 100 -1.84 -36.33 26.99
N LYS A 101 -2.21 -36.16 28.25
CA LYS A 101 -3.46 -36.69 28.79
C LYS A 101 -4.68 -36.03 28.18
N ILE A 102 -4.64 -34.72 27.92
CA ILE A 102 -5.70 -34.01 27.18
C ILE A 102 -5.85 -34.60 25.77
N LEU A 103 -4.75 -34.76 25.05
CA LEU A 103 -4.76 -35.29 23.68
C LEU A 103 -5.23 -36.74 23.60
N HIS A 104 -4.94 -37.57 24.61
CA HIS A 104 -5.47 -38.93 24.71
C HIS A 104 -6.96 -38.96 25.08
N ARG A 105 -7.42 -38.04 25.95
CA ARG A 105 -8.82 -37.94 26.39
C ARG A 105 -9.75 -37.42 25.29
N ARG A 106 -9.23 -36.59 24.37
CA ARG A 106 -9.97 -35.99 23.24
C ARG A 106 -11.34 -35.42 23.61
N PRO A 107 -11.42 -34.47 24.56
CA PRO A 107 -12.69 -33.81 24.85
C PRO A 107 -13.16 -32.97 23.66
N GLN A 108 -14.44 -32.58 23.63
CA GLN A 108 -14.91 -31.59 22.65
C GLN A 108 -14.35 -30.21 22.99
N ILE A 109 -14.38 -29.81 24.26
CA ILE A 109 -13.81 -28.55 24.75
C ILE A 109 -12.84 -28.81 25.90
N VAL A 110 -11.67 -28.17 25.86
CA VAL A 110 -10.75 -28.10 27.00
C VAL A 110 -10.57 -26.67 27.49
N ILE A 111 -10.57 -26.49 28.81
CA ILE A 111 -10.32 -25.21 29.47
C ILE A 111 -8.85 -25.10 29.86
N ILE A 112 -8.18 -24.05 29.39
CA ILE A 112 -6.77 -23.77 29.64
C ILE A 112 -6.60 -22.27 29.93
N ASP A 113 -6.43 -21.93 31.21
CA ASP A 113 -6.22 -20.54 31.66
C ASP A 113 -4.79 -20.03 31.38
N GLU A 114 -4.61 -18.72 31.48
CA GLU A 114 -3.35 -17.98 31.32
C GLU A 114 -2.67 -18.19 29.96
N LEU A 115 -3.33 -17.79 28.87
CA LEU A 115 -2.82 -17.95 27.49
C LEU A 115 -1.36 -17.49 27.27
N ALA A 116 -0.93 -16.44 27.98
CA ALA A 116 0.39 -15.82 27.83
C ALA A 116 1.52 -16.54 28.57
N HIS A 117 1.20 -17.56 29.37
CA HIS A 117 2.12 -18.25 30.24
C HIS A 117 3.34 -18.80 29.50
N THR A 118 4.50 -18.69 30.16
CA THR A 118 5.76 -19.26 29.69
C THR A 118 5.97 -20.62 30.33
N ASN A 119 6.00 -21.66 29.50
CA ASN A 119 6.19 -23.02 29.98
C ASN A 119 7.62 -23.22 30.52
N PRO A 120 7.82 -24.18 31.45
CA PRO A 120 9.14 -24.56 31.92
C PRO A 120 10.03 -25.07 30.78
N PRO A 121 11.37 -24.88 30.83
CA PRO A 121 12.28 -25.31 29.76
C PRO A 121 12.28 -26.82 29.44
N SER A 122 11.72 -27.66 30.32
CA SER A 122 11.57 -29.10 30.11
C SER A 122 10.39 -29.48 29.19
N PHE A 123 9.51 -28.52 28.87
CA PHE A 123 8.36 -28.75 28.01
C PHE A 123 8.73 -28.60 26.53
N PRO A 124 8.07 -29.34 25.61
CA PRO A 124 8.35 -29.27 24.18
C PRO A 124 8.13 -27.86 23.61
N ASN A 125 7.06 -27.21 24.06
CA ASN A 125 6.69 -25.86 23.67
C ASN A 125 7.11 -24.86 24.74
N SER A 126 7.61 -23.71 24.28
CA SER A 126 8.06 -22.62 25.15
C SER A 126 6.92 -21.78 25.73
N LYS A 127 5.74 -21.83 25.11
CA LYS A 127 4.60 -20.97 25.41
C LYS A 127 3.30 -21.76 25.40
N ARG A 128 2.40 -21.46 26.35
CA ARG A 128 1.10 -22.12 26.48
C ARG A 128 0.21 -21.95 25.24
N TYR A 129 0.29 -20.81 24.55
CA TYR A 129 -0.46 -20.64 23.29
C TYR A 129 -0.04 -21.62 22.20
N GLN A 130 1.21 -22.14 22.22
CA GLN A 130 1.68 -23.15 21.26
C GLN A 130 1.07 -24.51 21.57
N ASP A 131 0.94 -24.86 22.85
CA ASP A 131 0.21 -26.08 23.27
C ASP A 131 -1.26 -26.01 22.84
N ILE A 132 -1.88 -24.84 23.00
CA ILE A 132 -3.24 -24.60 22.54
C ILE A 132 -3.34 -24.73 21.02
N GLU A 133 -2.38 -24.20 20.27
CA GLU A 133 -2.33 -24.33 18.81
C GLU A 133 -2.29 -25.81 18.38
N GLU A 134 -1.52 -26.65 19.05
CA GLU A 134 -1.48 -28.09 18.80
C GLU A 134 -2.81 -28.79 19.12
N LEU A 135 -3.48 -28.42 20.22
CA LEU A 135 -4.80 -28.97 20.57
C LEU A 135 -5.87 -28.59 19.54
N LEU A 136 -5.87 -27.33 19.08
CA LEU A 136 -6.76 -26.87 18.01
C LEU A 136 -6.47 -27.64 16.70
N ASN A 137 -5.20 -27.88 16.37
CA ASN A 137 -4.84 -28.69 15.21
C ASN A 137 -5.28 -30.16 15.33
N ALA A 138 -5.43 -30.68 16.55
CA ALA A 138 -5.98 -32.00 16.83
C ALA A 138 -7.52 -32.06 16.78
N GLY A 139 -8.19 -30.93 16.51
CA GLY A 139 -9.66 -30.84 16.43
C GLY A 139 -10.36 -30.65 17.78
N ILE A 140 -9.63 -30.26 18.84
CA ILE A 140 -10.18 -30.01 20.18
C ILE A 140 -10.43 -28.51 20.33
N ASP A 141 -11.64 -28.11 20.72
CA ASP A 141 -11.95 -26.70 20.99
C ASP A 141 -11.30 -26.26 22.31
N VAL A 142 -10.85 -25.01 22.38
CA VAL A 142 -10.13 -24.50 23.56
C VAL A 142 -10.75 -23.21 24.07
N TYR A 143 -11.07 -23.19 25.36
CA TYR A 143 -11.46 -21.99 26.10
C TYR A 143 -10.26 -21.51 26.91
N THR A 144 -9.85 -20.25 26.70
CA THR A 144 -8.68 -19.67 27.37
C THR A 144 -8.94 -18.24 27.82
N ALA A 145 -8.17 -17.75 28.78
CA ALA A 145 -8.28 -16.41 29.31
C ALA A 145 -6.95 -15.65 29.25
N VAL A 146 -7.04 -14.34 28.97
CA VAL A 146 -5.86 -13.49 28.80
C VAL A 146 -6.19 -12.03 29.10
N ASN A 147 -5.19 -11.29 29.60
CA ASN A 147 -5.30 -9.84 29.72
C ASN A 147 -4.75 -9.14 28.47
N VAL A 148 -5.33 -8.00 28.10
CA VAL A 148 -4.92 -7.18 26.96
C VAL A 148 -3.43 -6.79 26.98
N GLN A 149 -2.84 -6.68 28.18
CA GLN A 149 -1.43 -6.37 28.36
C GLN A 149 -0.46 -7.39 27.77
N HIS A 150 -0.91 -8.62 27.56
CA HIS A 150 -0.08 -9.71 27.04
C HIS A 150 -0.10 -9.80 25.52
N ILE A 151 -0.85 -8.95 24.83
CA ILE A 151 -0.82 -8.90 23.36
C ILE A 151 0.45 -8.14 22.94
N GLU A 152 1.25 -8.75 22.06
CA GLU A 152 2.58 -8.22 21.67
C GLU A 152 2.51 -6.78 21.17
N SER A 153 1.58 -6.43 20.28
CA SER A 153 1.46 -5.08 19.71
C SER A 153 1.16 -3.98 20.74
N PHE A 154 0.62 -4.32 21.91
CA PHE A 154 0.26 -3.35 22.95
C PHE A 154 1.29 -3.24 24.07
N LYS A 155 2.36 -4.04 24.04
CA LYS A 155 3.39 -4.10 25.09
C LYS A 155 3.99 -2.74 25.43
N ASP A 156 4.38 -1.96 24.41
CA ASP A 156 5.01 -0.65 24.60
C ASP A 156 4.02 0.39 25.14
N ILE A 157 2.79 0.37 24.63
CA ILE A 157 1.70 1.27 25.07
C ILE A 157 1.37 0.98 26.54
N VAL A 158 1.27 -0.29 26.90
CA VAL A 158 0.96 -0.71 28.28
C VAL A 158 2.11 -0.39 29.22
N LEU A 159 3.37 -0.53 28.80
CA LEU A 159 4.52 -0.07 29.58
C LEU A 159 4.49 1.44 29.79
N GLN A 160 4.10 2.23 28.79
CA GLN A 160 3.98 3.69 28.92
C GLN A 160 2.89 4.09 29.93
N ILE A 161 1.75 3.40 29.93
CA ILE A 161 0.61 3.64 30.83
C ILE A 161 0.93 3.16 32.25
N SER A 162 1.23 1.87 32.41
CA SER A 162 1.37 1.21 33.72
C SER A 162 2.75 1.39 34.36
N LYS A 163 3.77 1.77 33.57
CA LYS A 163 5.20 1.78 33.96
C LYS A 163 5.76 0.42 34.39
N ILE A 164 5.05 -0.67 34.07
CA ILE A 164 5.44 -2.02 34.44
C ILE A 164 5.77 -2.82 33.17
N PRO A 165 6.98 -3.41 33.07
CA PRO A 165 7.35 -4.21 31.91
C PRO A 165 6.61 -5.54 31.91
N ILE A 166 5.98 -5.85 30.78
CA ILE A 166 5.33 -7.13 30.54
C ILE A 166 6.35 -8.09 29.92
N LYS A 167 6.65 -9.19 30.62
CA LYS A 167 7.61 -10.22 30.17
C LYS A 167 6.97 -11.29 29.30
N GLU A 168 5.69 -11.54 29.52
CA GLU A 168 4.95 -12.62 28.89
C GLU A 168 3.98 -12.07 27.87
N THR A 169 4.13 -12.51 26.63
CA THR A 169 3.36 -12.01 25.51
C THR A 169 2.90 -13.13 24.59
N VAL A 170 1.87 -12.81 23.81
CA VAL A 170 1.23 -13.66 22.82
C VAL A 170 1.17 -12.87 21.50
N PRO A 171 1.56 -13.47 20.36
CA PRO A 171 1.52 -12.81 19.07
C PRO A 171 0.10 -12.44 18.64
N ASP A 172 -0.07 -11.26 18.03
CA ASP A 172 -1.35 -10.78 17.50
C ASP A 172 -2.00 -11.76 16.50
N ASN A 173 -1.19 -12.44 15.68
CA ASN A 173 -1.69 -13.42 14.70
C ASN A 173 -2.45 -14.58 15.37
N PHE A 174 -2.03 -14.99 16.58
CA PHE A 174 -2.73 -16.04 17.32
C PHE A 174 -4.13 -15.57 17.77
N PHE A 175 -4.26 -14.31 18.22
CA PHE A 175 -5.56 -13.71 18.56
C PHE A 175 -6.48 -13.59 17.35
N GLN A 176 -5.95 -13.28 16.17
CA GLN A 176 -6.74 -13.16 14.94
C GLN A 176 -7.33 -14.49 14.48
N GLN A 177 -6.78 -15.62 14.91
CA GLN A 177 -7.30 -16.96 14.62
C GLN A 177 -8.47 -17.35 15.53
N ALA A 178 -8.74 -16.59 16.60
CA ALA A 178 -9.79 -16.91 17.55
C ALA A 178 -11.18 -16.92 16.88
N PHE A 179 -11.91 -18.01 17.08
CA PHE A 179 -13.31 -18.13 16.65
C PHE A 179 -14.19 -17.12 17.37
N GLU A 180 -13.94 -16.88 18.66
CA GLU A 180 -14.67 -15.92 19.49
C GLU A 180 -13.73 -15.20 20.48
N ILE A 181 -13.93 -13.90 20.66
CA ILE A 181 -13.27 -13.12 21.72
C ILE A 181 -14.39 -12.52 22.58
N LYS A 182 -14.53 -13.04 23.80
CA LYS A 182 -15.51 -12.57 24.79
C LYS A 182 -14.85 -11.56 25.71
N LEU A 183 -15.39 -10.34 25.76
CA LEU A 183 -14.91 -9.32 26.69
C LEU A 183 -15.48 -9.59 28.09
N VAL A 184 -14.59 -9.77 29.05
CA VAL A 184 -14.94 -9.82 30.47
C VAL A 184 -14.64 -8.46 31.08
N ASP A 185 -15.69 -7.68 31.27
CA ASP A 185 -15.60 -6.27 31.67
C ASP A 185 -16.13 -6.04 33.09
N LEU A 186 -15.49 -5.12 33.80
CA LEU A 186 -15.84 -4.66 35.13
C LEU A 186 -15.50 -3.17 35.21
N THR A 187 -16.24 -2.35 35.94
CA THR A 187 -15.86 -0.93 36.06
C THR A 187 -14.54 -0.78 36.83
N PRO A 188 -13.69 0.21 36.51
CA PRO A 188 -12.48 0.47 37.28
C PRO A 188 -12.74 0.69 38.77
N GLU A 189 -13.85 1.34 39.15
CA GLU A 189 -14.20 1.54 40.55
C GLU A 189 -14.48 0.21 41.27
N GLU A 190 -15.24 -0.69 40.63
CA GLU A 190 -15.52 -2.03 41.17
C GLU A 190 -14.25 -2.88 41.26
N LEU A 191 -13.37 -2.80 40.26
CA LEU A 191 -12.10 -3.52 40.27
C LEU A 191 -11.21 -3.06 41.44
N LEU A 192 -11.13 -1.75 41.66
CA LEU A 192 -10.40 -1.17 42.79
C LEU A 192 -11.03 -1.56 44.13
N LYS A 193 -12.36 -1.63 44.21
CA LYS A 193 -13.05 -2.13 45.41
C LYS A 193 -12.68 -3.58 45.68
N ARG A 194 -12.69 -4.45 44.66
CA ARG A 194 -12.28 -5.86 44.79
C ARG A 194 -10.80 -5.99 45.21
N LEU A 195 -9.92 -5.10 44.77
CA LEU A 195 -8.54 -5.06 45.23
C LEU A 195 -8.46 -4.70 46.72
N LYS A 196 -9.17 -3.66 47.15
CA LYS A 196 -9.24 -3.22 48.56
C LYS A 196 -9.82 -4.29 49.49
N ASP A 197 -10.83 -5.02 49.01
CA ASP A 197 -11.46 -6.13 49.73
C ASP A 197 -10.57 -7.39 49.79
N GLY A 198 -9.36 -7.38 49.21
CA GLY A 198 -8.44 -8.52 49.18
C GLY A 198 -8.88 -9.64 48.22
N LYS A 199 -9.86 -9.39 47.34
CA LYS A 199 -10.41 -10.38 46.38
C LYS A 199 -9.55 -10.51 45.11
N ILE A 200 -8.54 -9.65 44.95
CA ILE A 200 -7.59 -9.68 43.83
C ILE A 200 -6.21 -9.99 44.37
N TYR A 201 -5.69 -11.14 43.97
CA TYR A 201 -4.33 -11.56 44.28
C TYR A 201 -3.47 -11.46 43.03
N VAL A 202 -2.25 -10.92 43.17
CA VAL A 202 -1.26 -10.82 42.08
C VAL A 202 0.06 -11.34 42.62
N GLU A 203 0.25 -12.65 42.50
CA GLU A 203 1.28 -13.47 43.17
C GLU A 203 2.73 -13.04 42.83
N ASN A 204 2.92 -12.27 41.75
CA ASN A 204 4.22 -11.89 41.20
C ASN A 204 4.50 -10.37 41.16
N MET A 205 3.65 -9.53 41.76
CA MET A 205 3.86 -8.07 41.80
C MET A 205 4.20 -7.57 43.21
N ALA A 206 5.26 -6.75 43.29
CA ALA A 206 5.56 -6.00 44.51
C ALA A 206 4.42 -5.02 44.84
N ARG A 207 4.18 -4.73 46.13
CA ARG A 207 3.10 -3.80 46.55
C ARG A 207 3.14 -2.45 45.83
N SER A 208 4.34 -1.89 45.63
CA SER A 208 4.53 -0.64 44.87
C SER A 208 4.14 -0.74 43.39
N ALA A 209 4.29 -1.92 42.77
CA ALA A 209 3.87 -2.16 41.40
C ALA A 209 2.34 -2.30 41.31
N ILE A 210 1.70 -2.90 42.31
CA ILE A 210 0.23 -2.98 42.39
C ILE A 210 -0.36 -1.56 42.46
N ASP A 211 0.13 -0.71 43.36
CA ASP A 211 -0.38 0.67 43.50
C ASP A 211 -0.16 1.52 42.23
N GLN A 212 0.90 1.24 41.47
CA GLN A 212 1.19 1.92 40.21
C GLN A 212 0.28 1.40 39.07
N TYR A 213 0.01 0.10 39.02
CA TYR A 213 -0.83 -0.53 38.00
C TYR A 213 -2.31 -0.16 38.20
N PHE A 214 -2.82 -0.33 39.42
CA PHE A 214 -4.24 -0.15 39.77
C PHE A 214 -4.57 1.32 40.09
N LYS A 215 -4.29 2.21 39.13
CA LYS A 215 -4.75 3.59 39.13
C LYS A 215 -5.93 3.73 38.19
N VAL A 216 -6.93 4.54 38.56
CA VAL A 216 -8.15 4.75 37.74
C VAL A 216 -7.81 5.10 36.28
N GLY A 217 -6.88 6.04 36.06
CA GLY A 217 -6.45 6.42 34.71
C GLY A 217 -5.81 5.28 33.91
N ASN A 218 -5.01 4.43 34.57
CA ASN A 218 -4.38 3.28 33.93
C ASN A 218 -5.43 2.23 33.55
N LEU A 219 -6.35 1.93 34.47
CA LEU A 219 -7.43 0.97 34.23
C LEU A 219 -8.39 1.44 33.13
N LEU A 220 -8.71 2.74 33.07
CA LEU A 220 -9.51 3.31 31.98
C LEU A 220 -8.81 3.15 30.62
N ALA A 221 -7.51 3.43 30.55
CA ALA A 221 -6.75 3.27 29.31
C ALA A 221 -6.67 1.79 28.89
N LEU A 222 -6.39 0.88 29.82
CA LEU A 222 -6.37 -0.56 29.53
C LEU A 222 -7.76 -1.08 29.09
N ARG A 223 -8.83 -0.61 29.72
CA ARG A 223 -10.22 -0.94 29.34
C ARG A 223 -10.53 -0.46 27.92
N GLN A 224 -10.10 0.74 27.56
CA GLN A 224 -10.24 1.27 26.21
C GLN A 224 -9.49 0.40 25.18
N ILE A 225 -8.27 -0.04 25.50
CA ILE A 225 -7.51 -0.95 24.61
C ILE A 225 -8.25 -2.28 24.46
N ALA A 226 -8.74 -2.88 25.55
CA ALA A 226 -9.48 -4.15 25.47
C ALA A 226 -10.76 -4.04 24.62
N LEU A 227 -11.54 -2.97 24.80
CA LEU A 227 -12.72 -2.69 23.97
C LEU A 227 -12.35 -2.54 22.49
N ARG A 228 -11.23 -1.88 22.20
CA ARG A 228 -10.73 -1.71 20.84
C ARG A 228 -10.33 -3.03 20.19
N VAL A 229 -9.65 -3.91 20.92
CA VAL A 229 -9.28 -5.25 20.41
C VAL A 229 -10.52 -6.05 20.02
N VAL A 230 -11.57 -6.00 20.85
CA VAL A 230 -12.83 -6.69 20.55
C VAL A 230 -13.49 -6.09 19.31
N ALA A 231 -13.58 -4.76 19.23
CA ALA A 231 -14.14 -4.07 18.07
C ALA A 231 -13.39 -4.42 16.77
N ASP A 232 -12.05 -4.38 16.81
CA ASP A 232 -11.21 -4.72 15.65
C ASP A 232 -11.42 -6.19 15.22
N SER A 233 -11.65 -7.11 16.17
CA SER A 233 -11.95 -8.52 15.85
C SER A 233 -13.33 -8.72 15.20
N VAL A 234 -14.33 -7.93 15.61
CA VAL A 234 -15.68 -7.98 15.05
C VAL A 234 -15.68 -7.44 13.62
N ASP A 235 -14.97 -6.35 13.37
CA ASP A 235 -14.80 -5.77 12.03
C ASP A 235 -14.17 -6.79 11.05
N GLU A 236 -13.14 -7.53 11.48
CA GLU A 236 -12.48 -8.54 10.65
C GLU A 236 -13.40 -9.73 10.33
N LYS A 237 -14.16 -10.23 11.32
CA LYS A 237 -15.13 -11.31 11.09
C LYS A 237 -16.25 -10.89 10.15
N MET A 238 -16.74 -9.67 10.28
CA MET A 238 -17.73 -9.12 9.37
C MET A 238 -17.19 -9.02 7.95
N ARG A 239 -15.93 -8.58 7.77
CA ARG A 239 -15.25 -8.58 6.47
C ARG A 239 -15.21 -9.98 5.85
N LEU A 240 -14.80 -10.99 6.62
CA LEU A 240 -14.74 -12.37 6.14
C LEU A 240 -16.13 -12.90 5.76
N TYR A 241 -17.14 -12.66 6.58
CA TYR A 241 -18.53 -13.02 6.29
C TYR A 241 -19.03 -12.37 4.98
N MET A 242 -18.73 -11.08 4.77
CA MET A 242 -19.13 -10.36 3.57
C MET A 242 -18.44 -10.89 2.30
N MET A 243 -17.15 -11.21 2.38
CA MET A 243 -16.42 -11.84 1.28
C MET A 243 -17.04 -13.20 0.92
N GLN A 244 -17.41 -14.00 1.92
CA GLN A 244 -18.03 -15.31 1.71
C GLN A 244 -19.44 -15.21 1.08
N HIS A 245 -20.21 -14.20 1.45
CA HIS A 245 -21.59 -14.03 0.98
C HIS A 245 -21.72 -13.06 -0.20
N ALA A 246 -20.60 -12.62 -0.79
CA ALA A 246 -20.54 -11.64 -1.87
C ALA A 246 -21.37 -10.37 -1.62
N ILE A 247 -21.43 -9.91 -0.36
CA ILE A 247 -22.23 -8.74 0.03
C ILE A 247 -21.46 -7.46 -0.31
N ALA A 248 -22.01 -6.63 -1.19
CA ALA A 248 -21.40 -5.37 -1.60
C ALA A 248 -21.69 -4.23 -0.59
N GLY A 249 -20.64 -3.61 -0.04
CA GLY A 249 -20.74 -2.32 0.66
C GLY A 249 -19.65 -2.09 1.72
N PRO A 250 -19.37 -0.83 2.10
CA PRO A 250 -18.51 -0.53 3.25
C PRO A 250 -19.33 -0.64 4.55
N TRP A 251 -18.93 -1.54 5.47
CA TRP A 251 -19.53 -1.69 6.81
C TRP A 251 -18.60 -1.29 7.96
N SER A 252 -17.35 -0.92 7.65
CA SER A 252 -16.37 -0.50 8.65
C SER A 252 -16.92 0.69 9.46
N ILE A 253 -17.09 0.51 10.77
CA ILE A 253 -17.52 1.56 11.71
C ILE A 253 -16.51 2.72 11.70
N LYS A 254 -15.23 2.42 11.41
CA LYS A 254 -14.19 3.44 11.21
C LYS A 254 -14.36 4.12 9.86
N LYS A 255 -14.75 5.40 9.92
CA LYS A 255 -14.79 6.30 8.78
C LYS A 255 -13.39 6.40 8.17
N LYS A 256 -13.27 6.17 6.86
CA LYS A 256 -12.06 6.42 6.07
C LYS A 256 -12.32 7.53 5.06
N VAL A 257 -11.43 8.51 5.04
CA VAL A 257 -11.47 9.67 4.14
C VAL A 257 -10.40 9.53 3.08
N LEU A 258 -10.77 9.65 1.82
CA LEU A 258 -9.84 9.65 0.69
C LEU A 258 -9.82 11.03 0.04
N VAL A 259 -8.66 11.64 -0.15
CA VAL A 259 -8.51 12.90 -0.88
C VAL A 259 -7.77 12.70 -2.19
N GLY A 260 -8.38 13.14 -3.29
CA GLY A 260 -7.73 13.16 -4.60
C GLY A 260 -6.83 14.38 -4.74
N ILE A 261 -5.51 14.18 -4.83
CA ILE A 261 -4.52 15.25 -5.00
C ILE A 261 -4.10 15.34 -6.47
N PHE A 262 -4.28 16.52 -7.06
CA PHE A 262 -3.80 16.86 -8.39
C PHE A 262 -2.69 17.93 -8.29
N ALA A 263 -1.84 18.01 -9.32
CA ALA A 263 -0.85 19.07 -9.44
C ALA A 263 -1.56 20.41 -9.69
N SER A 264 -1.88 21.11 -8.61
CA SER A 264 -2.72 22.30 -8.60
C SER A 264 -2.21 23.25 -7.52
N PRO A 265 -2.27 24.58 -7.74
CA PRO A 265 -1.88 25.53 -6.72
C PRO A 265 -2.69 25.38 -5.41
N TYR A 266 -3.88 24.80 -5.48
CA TYR A 266 -4.76 24.59 -4.34
C TYR A 266 -4.54 23.26 -3.62
N ALA A 267 -3.60 22.42 -4.06
CA ALA A 267 -3.38 21.08 -3.52
C ALA A 267 -3.07 21.11 -2.00
N LYS A 268 -2.23 22.04 -1.55
CA LYS A 268 -1.93 22.23 -0.11
C LYS A 268 -3.18 22.65 0.69
N GLN A 269 -4.04 23.51 0.13
CA GLN A 269 -5.27 23.92 0.80
C GLN A 269 -6.23 22.74 0.96
N LEU A 270 -6.38 21.92 -0.09
CA LEU A 270 -7.20 20.72 -0.07
C LEU A 270 -6.73 19.71 0.97
N VAL A 271 -5.42 19.51 1.09
CA VAL A 271 -4.80 18.65 2.11
C VAL A 271 -5.13 19.14 3.53
N ARG A 272 -4.97 20.44 3.81
CA ARG A 272 -5.28 21.01 5.14
C ARG A 272 -6.76 20.85 5.50
N ALA A 273 -7.64 21.12 4.53
CA ALA A 273 -9.08 20.99 4.74
C ALA A 273 -9.49 19.53 4.97
N THR A 274 -8.91 18.60 4.21
CA THR A 274 -9.12 17.16 4.41
C THR A 274 -8.64 16.71 5.79
N TYR A 275 -7.45 17.14 6.22
CA TYR A 275 -6.93 16.80 7.54
C TYR A 275 -7.85 17.29 8.67
N ARG A 276 -8.35 18.53 8.59
CA ARG A 276 -9.31 19.08 9.56
C ARG A 276 -10.58 18.24 9.59
N PHE A 277 -11.15 17.98 8.42
CA PHE A 277 -12.36 17.18 8.29
C PHE A 277 -12.17 15.77 8.85
N ALA A 278 -11.08 15.09 8.49
CA ALA A 278 -10.76 13.76 8.99
C ALA A 278 -10.55 13.74 10.51
N SER A 279 -9.86 14.76 11.06
CA SER A 279 -9.64 14.90 12.50
C SER A 279 -10.96 15.14 13.26
N GLU A 280 -11.88 15.94 12.70
CA GLU A 280 -13.18 16.22 13.32
C GLU A 280 -14.07 14.99 13.46
N ILE A 281 -13.94 14.02 12.54
CA ILE A 281 -14.74 12.79 12.54
C ILE A 281 -13.97 11.56 13.04
N ASP A 282 -12.78 11.76 13.62
CA ASP A 282 -11.84 10.72 14.05
C ASP A 282 -11.62 9.62 13.00
N ALA A 283 -11.39 10.04 11.75
CA ALA A 283 -11.20 9.17 10.60
C ALA A 283 -9.75 9.03 10.20
N GLN A 284 -9.37 7.82 9.79
CA GLN A 284 -8.15 7.62 9.02
C GLN A 284 -8.30 8.28 7.65
N TRP A 285 -7.24 8.93 7.16
CA TRP A 285 -7.27 9.62 5.89
C TRP A 285 -6.10 9.26 4.97
N ILE A 286 -6.41 9.19 3.69
CA ILE A 286 -5.52 8.73 2.62
C ILE A 286 -5.52 9.80 1.53
N ALA A 287 -4.34 10.20 1.09
CA ALA A 287 -4.14 11.02 -0.09
C ALA A 287 -3.80 10.13 -1.28
N ILE A 288 -4.59 10.25 -2.35
CA ILE A 288 -4.37 9.51 -3.60
C ILE A 288 -3.98 10.45 -4.72
N HIS A 289 -2.92 10.12 -5.43
CA HIS A 289 -2.54 10.74 -6.69
C HIS A 289 -2.60 9.70 -7.80
N VAL A 290 -3.28 10.04 -8.91
CA VAL A 290 -3.33 9.18 -10.09
C VAL A 290 -2.57 9.86 -11.23
N GLU A 291 -1.49 9.21 -11.64
CA GLU A 291 -0.68 9.63 -12.78
C GLU A 291 -1.34 9.16 -14.09
N THR A 292 -1.80 10.12 -14.89
CA THR A 292 -2.43 9.86 -16.20
C THR A 292 -1.50 10.27 -17.35
N GLN A 293 -1.66 9.65 -18.52
CA GLN A 293 -0.80 9.93 -19.69
C GLN A 293 -0.82 11.41 -20.13
N LYS A 294 -1.94 12.12 -19.92
CA LYS A 294 -2.08 13.55 -20.23
C LYS A 294 -1.25 14.46 -19.32
N ASN A 295 -0.88 13.96 -18.13
CA ASN A 295 -0.19 14.71 -17.08
C ASN A 295 1.32 14.37 -16.98
N LYS A 296 1.88 13.59 -17.93
CA LYS A 296 3.32 13.22 -17.91
C LYS A 296 4.31 14.37 -18.07
N THR A 297 3.84 15.54 -18.50
CA THR A 297 4.68 16.76 -18.62
C THR A 297 4.16 17.83 -17.67
N PHE A 298 4.41 17.64 -16.39
CA PHE A 298 4.24 18.69 -15.39
C PHE A 298 5.29 19.79 -15.61
N ASN A 299 4.88 21.05 -15.54
CA ASN A 299 5.81 22.16 -15.46
C ASN A 299 6.46 22.19 -14.06
N LYS A 300 7.58 22.93 -13.90
CA LYS A 300 8.30 23.02 -12.61
C LYS A 300 7.37 23.42 -11.45
N GLU A 301 6.49 24.38 -11.68
CA GLU A 301 5.50 24.85 -10.68
C GLU A 301 4.49 23.76 -10.30
N GLU A 302 4.02 22.96 -11.27
CA GLU A 302 3.06 21.88 -11.02
C GLU A 302 3.68 20.75 -10.18
N ILE A 303 4.94 20.41 -10.45
CA ILE A 303 5.72 19.46 -9.64
C ILE A 303 5.88 19.98 -8.21
N GLU A 304 6.22 21.26 -8.06
CA GLU A 304 6.41 21.90 -6.76
C GLU A 304 5.11 21.92 -5.93
N TRP A 305 3.97 22.24 -6.55
CA TRP A 305 2.67 22.19 -5.89
C TRP A 305 2.29 20.78 -5.43
N LEU A 306 2.51 19.77 -6.28
CA LEU A 306 2.21 18.38 -5.96
C LEU A 306 3.11 17.86 -4.82
N ASN A 307 4.44 18.04 -4.94
CA ASN A 307 5.39 17.63 -3.91
C ASN A 307 5.09 18.31 -2.58
N GLY A 308 4.86 19.63 -2.60
CA GLY A 308 4.53 20.36 -1.40
C GLY A 308 3.21 19.94 -0.76
N ALA A 309 2.25 19.43 -1.52
CA ALA A 309 1.03 18.84 -0.97
C ALA A 309 1.28 17.45 -0.36
N LEU A 310 2.05 16.60 -1.02
CA LEU A 310 2.40 15.26 -0.53
C LEU A 310 3.26 15.32 0.73
N ASP A 311 4.24 16.24 0.79
CA ASP A 311 5.03 16.46 1.99
C ASP A 311 4.17 16.94 3.16
N LEU A 312 3.16 17.76 2.87
CA LEU A 312 2.19 18.18 3.89
C LEU A 312 1.35 17.01 4.39
N VAL A 313 0.95 16.08 3.50
CA VAL A 313 0.26 14.84 3.90
C VAL A 313 1.12 14.02 4.87
N ARG A 314 2.41 13.82 4.56
CA ARG A 314 3.35 13.10 5.45
C ARG A 314 3.47 13.77 6.81
N LYS A 315 3.63 15.10 6.83
CA LYS A 315 3.74 15.89 8.07
C LYS A 315 2.48 15.79 8.94
N LEU A 316 1.30 15.66 8.33
CA LEU A 316 0.01 15.56 9.01
C LEU A 316 -0.42 14.10 9.28
N GLY A 317 0.48 13.12 9.07
CA GLY A 317 0.24 11.71 9.37
C GLY A 317 -0.72 11.00 8.41
N GLY A 318 -1.00 11.57 7.24
CA GLY A 318 -1.83 10.91 6.23
C GLY A 318 -1.05 9.85 5.43
N GLN A 319 -1.75 8.82 4.97
CA GLN A 319 -1.17 7.81 4.06
C GLN A 319 -1.16 8.36 2.63
N ILE A 320 -0.13 8.02 1.85
CA ILE A 320 -0.01 8.44 0.45
C ILE A 320 -0.08 7.22 -0.44
N VAL A 321 -0.92 7.29 -1.46
CA VAL A 321 -1.10 6.26 -2.47
C VAL A 321 -0.88 6.87 -3.84
N TRP A 322 -0.03 6.21 -4.63
CA TRP A 322 0.27 6.60 -5.99
C TRP A 322 -0.19 5.50 -6.95
N LEU A 323 -1.11 5.83 -7.85
CA LEU A 323 -1.57 4.90 -8.87
C LEU A 323 -1.21 5.42 -10.27
N LYS A 324 -0.96 4.49 -11.18
CA LYS A 324 -0.79 4.78 -12.61
C LYS A 324 -2.01 4.24 -13.33
N GLY A 325 -2.69 5.09 -14.10
CA GLY A 325 -3.88 4.68 -14.83
C GLY A 325 -4.29 5.68 -15.90
N ASP A 326 -5.11 5.23 -16.84
CA ASP A 326 -5.57 6.08 -17.95
C ASP A 326 -6.68 7.04 -17.54
N ASP A 327 -7.51 6.67 -16.54
CA ASP A 327 -8.61 7.48 -16.03
C ASP A 327 -8.52 7.65 -14.51
N ALA A 328 -8.13 8.86 -14.08
CA ALA A 328 -8.00 9.21 -12.67
C ALA A 328 -9.30 8.97 -11.87
N ALA A 329 -10.47 9.21 -12.45
CA ALA A 329 -11.73 9.00 -11.73
C ALA A 329 -11.97 7.52 -11.45
N LYS A 330 -11.72 6.66 -12.44
CA LYS A 330 -11.91 5.21 -12.33
C LYS A 330 -10.98 4.61 -11.26
N GLU A 331 -9.69 4.95 -11.32
CA GLU A 331 -8.70 4.46 -10.35
C GLU A 331 -9.05 4.91 -8.91
N ILE A 332 -9.52 6.15 -8.73
CA ILE A 332 -9.97 6.63 -7.41
C ILE A 332 -11.19 5.83 -6.91
N ILE A 333 -12.15 5.54 -7.79
CA ILE A 333 -13.36 4.76 -7.44
C ILE A 333 -12.98 3.32 -7.06
N ASP A 334 -12.15 2.67 -7.87
CA ASP A 334 -11.76 1.26 -7.67
C ASP A 334 -10.93 1.13 -6.38
N TYR A 335 -10.02 2.07 -6.14
CA TYR A 335 -9.28 2.16 -4.88
C TYR A 335 -10.20 2.37 -3.68
N ALA A 336 -11.16 3.30 -3.79
CA ALA A 336 -12.11 3.61 -2.73
C ALA A 336 -12.97 2.39 -2.34
N LYS A 337 -13.45 1.63 -3.34
CA LYS A 337 -14.21 0.39 -3.12
C LYS A 337 -13.36 -0.71 -2.49
N GLY A 338 -12.15 -0.94 -2.99
CA GLY A 338 -11.25 -1.98 -2.48
C GLY A 338 -10.76 -1.74 -1.04
N HIS A 339 -10.74 -0.49 -0.58
CA HIS A 339 -10.21 -0.10 0.74
C HIS A 339 -11.27 0.33 1.76
N ASN A 340 -12.56 0.11 1.45
CA ASN A 340 -13.71 0.52 2.27
C ASN A 340 -13.67 2.00 2.65
N VAL A 341 -13.38 2.86 1.67
CA VAL A 341 -13.42 4.32 1.84
C VAL A 341 -14.88 4.74 1.98
N THR A 342 -15.19 5.44 3.07
CA THR A 342 -16.56 5.91 3.35
C THR A 342 -16.82 7.31 2.79
N LYS A 343 -15.76 8.11 2.60
CA LYS A 343 -15.85 9.53 2.22
C LYS A 343 -14.74 9.90 1.26
N ILE A 344 -15.08 10.60 0.17
CA ILE A 344 -14.12 11.12 -0.82
C ILE A 344 -14.14 12.64 -0.80
N VAL A 345 -12.97 13.26 -0.67
CA VAL A 345 -12.77 14.71 -0.70
C VAL A 345 -12.08 15.10 -2.01
N ILE A 346 -12.69 16.04 -2.73
CA ILE A 346 -12.18 16.55 -4.01
C ILE A 346 -12.35 18.07 -4.09
N GLY A 347 -11.48 18.73 -4.86
CA GLY A 347 -11.64 20.15 -5.16
C GLY A 347 -12.81 20.39 -6.13
N LYS A 348 -13.56 21.46 -5.91
CA LYS A 348 -14.64 21.88 -6.81
C LYS A 348 -14.07 22.30 -8.19
N PRO A 349 -14.63 21.80 -9.30
CA PRO A 349 -14.14 22.15 -10.64
C PRO A 349 -14.51 23.61 -10.97
N LYS A 350 -13.60 24.34 -11.61
CA LYS A 350 -13.81 25.76 -11.98
C LYS A 350 -14.67 25.96 -13.25
N LYS A 351 -14.71 24.96 -14.14
CA LYS A 351 -15.48 25.01 -15.39
C LYS A 351 -16.22 23.70 -15.59
N PHE A 352 -17.54 23.78 -15.74
CA PHE A 352 -18.35 22.66 -16.24
C PHE A 352 -18.24 22.65 -17.77
N ASN A 353 -17.68 21.60 -18.33
CA ASN A 353 -17.74 21.35 -19.77
C ASN A 353 -18.95 20.45 -20.04
N LEU A 354 -19.96 20.94 -20.77
CA LEU A 354 -21.13 20.14 -21.13
C LEU A 354 -20.78 18.91 -22.00
N PHE A 355 -19.68 18.96 -22.76
CA PHE A 355 -19.30 17.91 -23.71
C PHE A 355 -18.34 16.85 -23.12
N ILE A 356 -17.69 17.12 -21.99
CA ILE A 356 -16.72 16.20 -21.38
C ILE A 356 -16.93 16.21 -19.87
N LYS A 357 -17.39 15.08 -19.32
CA LYS A 357 -17.59 14.93 -17.87
C LYS A 357 -16.29 15.19 -17.11
N SER A 358 -16.38 16.06 -16.11
CA SER A 358 -15.26 16.35 -15.20
C SER A 358 -14.94 15.14 -14.30
N ILE A 359 -13.72 15.06 -13.76
CA ILE A 359 -13.32 14.00 -12.81
C ILE A 359 -14.31 13.91 -11.63
N PRO A 360 -14.73 15.03 -10.99
CA PRO A 360 -15.76 15.02 -9.96
C PRO A 360 -17.07 14.37 -10.40
N GLU A 361 -17.59 14.70 -11.60
CA GLU A 361 -18.83 14.10 -12.12
C GLU A 361 -18.72 12.59 -12.32
N LYS A 362 -17.56 12.12 -12.79
CA LYS A 362 -17.30 10.68 -12.95
C LYS A 362 -17.27 9.97 -11.60
N ILE A 363 -16.66 10.58 -10.58
CA ILE A 363 -16.65 10.03 -9.21
C ILE A 363 -18.07 9.98 -8.66
N ILE A 364 -18.82 11.09 -8.75
CA ILE A 364 -20.22 11.19 -8.29
C ILE A 364 -21.11 10.13 -8.95
N THR A 365 -20.97 9.91 -10.25
CA THR A 365 -21.78 8.93 -10.97
C THR A 365 -21.30 7.48 -10.79
N GLY A 366 -20.03 7.26 -10.43
CA GLY A 366 -19.41 5.94 -10.33
C GLY A 366 -19.37 5.33 -8.93
N THR A 367 -19.62 6.11 -7.88
CA THR A 367 -19.70 5.63 -6.49
C THR A 367 -21.14 5.51 -6.02
N LYS A 368 -21.48 4.37 -5.42
CA LYS A 368 -22.70 4.17 -4.62
C LYS A 368 -22.27 3.96 -3.16
N ASN A 369 -22.98 4.55 -2.20
CA ASN A 369 -22.71 4.46 -0.75
C ASN A 369 -21.35 5.03 -0.29
N ILE A 370 -20.82 6.05 -0.97
CA ILE A 370 -19.63 6.81 -0.56
C ILE A 370 -20.00 8.29 -0.61
N ASP A 371 -19.84 9.01 0.51
CA ASP A 371 -20.15 10.44 0.53
C ASP A 371 -19.04 11.23 -0.17
N ILE A 372 -19.42 12.20 -1.01
CA ILE A 372 -18.47 13.04 -1.74
C ILE A 372 -18.54 14.46 -1.22
N TYR A 373 -17.40 14.98 -0.76
CA TYR A 373 -17.23 16.33 -0.27
C TYR A 373 -16.43 17.14 -1.28
N MET A 374 -17.08 18.20 -1.81
CA MET A 374 -16.45 19.12 -2.74
C MET A 374 -16.06 20.40 -2.01
N LEU A 375 -14.77 20.70 -1.99
CA LEU A 375 -14.25 21.89 -1.30
C LEU A 375 -14.06 23.04 -2.29
N ASP A 376 -14.60 24.20 -1.94
CA ASP A 376 -14.36 25.47 -2.64
C ASP A 376 -13.06 26.08 -2.09
N LEU A 377 -12.05 26.22 -2.96
CA LEU A 377 -10.70 26.61 -2.56
C LEU A 377 -10.51 28.10 -2.89
N LYS A 378 -10.11 28.89 -1.89
CA LYS A 378 -9.99 30.35 -2.03
C LYS A 378 -8.92 30.70 -3.07
N GLU A 379 -9.29 31.54 -4.04
CA GLU A 379 -8.41 31.97 -5.11
C GLU A 379 -7.33 32.94 -4.59
N GLU A 380 -6.09 32.47 -4.55
CA GLU A 380 -4.94 33.36 -4.77
C GLU A 380 -4.80 33.55 -6.29
N LYS A 381 -4.66 34.81 -6.73
CA LYS A 381 -4.43 35.17 -8.14
C LYS A 381 -3.08 34.61 -8.60
N ILE A 382 -3.08 33.37 -9.08
CA ILE A 382 -1.91 32.76 -9.69
C ILE A 382 -2.14 32.81 -11.20
N ASP A 383 -1.30 33.60 -11.86
CA ASP A 383 -1.38 33.86 -13.30
C ASP A 383 -0.85 32.64 -14.06
N LEU A 384 -1.75 31.69 -14.35
CA LEU A 384 -1.40 30.47 -15.07
C LEU A 384 -1.04 30.84 -16.53
N LYS A 385 0.26 30.99 -16.81
CA LYS A 385 0.77 31.16 -18.17
C LYS A 385 0.26 30.02 -19.05
N LYS A 386 -0.57 30.35 -20.05
CA LYS A 386 -1.09 29.38 -21.03
C LYS A 386 0.08 28.66 -21.71
N LYS A 387 -0.01 27.33 -21.85
CA LYS A 387 0.93 26.50 -22.62
C LYS A 387 1.04 27.06 -24.04
N GLU A 388 2.16 27.68 -24.39
CA GLU A 388 2.51 27.99 -25.77
C GLU A 388 2.83 26.67 -26.48
N ILE A 389 1.99 26.30 -27.46
CA ILE A 389 2.25 25.16 -28.33
C ILE A 389 3.40 25.57 -29.25
N LYS A 390 4.63 25.21 -28.89
CA LYS A 390 5.80 25.40 -29.77
C LYS A 390 5.69 24.41 -30.94
N PHE A 391 5.28 24.91 -32.10
CA PHE A 391 5.40 24.17 -33.36
C PHE A 391 6.89 24.03 -33.70
N THR A 392 7.46 22.87 -33.40
CA THR A 392 8.81 22.55 -33.88
C THR A 392 8.68 22.12 -35.34
N TYR A 393 9.22 22.91 -36.27
CA TYR A 393 9.29 22.55 -37.69
C TYR A 393 10.21 21.33 -37.83
N SER A 394 9.62 20.14 -37.90
CA SER A 394 10.33 18.88 -38.03
C SER A 394 10.51 18.52 -39.51
N ASN A 395 11.69 18.04 -39.92
CA ASN A 395 11.96 17.48 -41.26
C ASN A 395 10.98 16.36 -41.68
N GLN A 396 10.16 15.87 -40.74
CA GLN A 396 9.08 14.93 -40.97
C GLN A 396 8.03 15.41 -41.98
N TYR A 397 7.77 16.71 -42.09
CA TYR A 397 6.84 17.23 -43.12
C TYR A 397 7.39 17.01 -44.53
N LEU A 398 8.69 17.24 -44.73
CA LEU A 398 9.34 17.02 -46.01
C LEU A 398 9.34 15.53 -46.39
N ILE A 399 9.61 14.64 -45.44
CA ILE A 399 9.58 13.19 -45.65
C ILE A 399 8.17 12.72 -46.03
N ALA A 400 7.14 13.20 -45.33
CA ALA A 400 5.74 12.88 -45.61
C ALA A 400 5.33 13.28 -47.03
N LEU A 401 5.67 14.50 -47.45
CA LEU A 401 5.35 15.04 -48.77
C LEU A 401 6.16 14.35 -49.87
N PHE A 402 7.44 14.06 -49.63
CA PHE A 402 8.28 13.34 -50.57
C PHE A 402 7.74 11.93 -50.87
N ASN A 403 7.30 11.20 -49.84
CA ASN A 403 6.72 9.88 -50.03
C ASN A 403 5.46 9.92 -50.92
N ILE A 404 4.58 10.90 -50.69
CA ILE A 404 3.39 11.09 -51.53
C ILE A 404 3.78 11.46 -52.95
N PHE A 405 4.77 12.33 -53.13
CA PHE A 405 5.26 12.72 -54.44
C PHE A 405 5.78 11.53 -55.25
N VAL A 406 6.60 10.67 -54.63
CA VAL A 406 7.11 9.44 -55.26
C VAL A 406 5.97 8.51 -55.69
N VAL A 407 4.99 8.30 -54.80
CA VAL A 407 3.82 7.45 -55.08
C VAL A 407 2.94 8.04 -56.18
N SER A 408 2.84 9.36 -56.26
CA SER A 408 2.10 10.07 -57.31
C SER A 408 2.75 9.88 -58.69
N ILE A 409 4.08 9.97 -58.78
CA ILE A 409 4.82 9.70 -60.02
C ILE A 409 4.61 8.23 -60.45
N PHE A 410 4.76 7.31 -59.52
CA PHE A 410 4.61 5.88 -59.78
C PHE A 410 3.18 5.54 -60.24
N GLY A 411 2.18 6.11 -59.57
CA GLY A 411 0.77 5.98 -59.95
C GLY A 411 0.48 6.57 -61.33
N TYR A 412 1.10 7.70 -61.68
CA TYR A 412 0.91 8.34 -62.98
C TYR A 412 1.45 7.48 -64.13
N ILE A 413 2.64 6.87 -63.96
CA ILE A 413 3.24 5.95 -64.95
C ILE A 413 2.36 4.72 -65.15
N LEU A 414 1.79 4.18 -64.07
CA LEU A 414 0.96 2.98 -64.09
C LEU A 414 -0.52 3.22 -64.41
N LYS A 415 -0.92 4.49 -64.62
CA LYS A 415 -2.31 4.88 -64.89
C LYS A 415 -2.92 4.18 -66.10
N GLY A 416 -2.10 3.79 -67.09
CA GLY A 416 -2.54 3.02 -68.26
C GLY A 416 -2.73 1.52 -68.03
N TYR A 417 -2.19 0.97 -66.94
CA TYR A 417 -2.18 -0.47 -66.65
C TYR A 417 -3.05 -0.85 -65.43
N LEU A 418 -3.36 0.10 -64.55
CA LEU A 418 -4.08 -0.13 -63.31
C LEU A 418 -5.45 0.53 -63.31
N ASN A 419 -6.45 -0.19 -62.78
CA ASN A 419 -7.77 0.38 -62.47
C ASN A 419 -7.66 1.44 -61.37
N ASN A 420 -8.60 2.40 -61.37
CA ASN A 420 -8.66 3.48 -60.37
C ASN A 420 -8.61 2.99 -58.91
N ILE A 421 -9.22 1.83 -58.63
CA ILE A 421 -9.22 1.19 -57.29
C ILE A 421 -7.79 0.82 -56.84
N ASN A 422 -6.96 0.31 -57.74
CA ASN A 422 -5.60 -0.12 -57.44
C ASN A 422 -4.68 1.08 -57.17
N ILE A 423 -4.91 2.20 -57.89
CA ILE A 423 -4.18 3.45 -57.67
C ILE A 423 -4.50 4.03 -56.29
N ILE A 424 -5.78 4.07 -55.90
CA ILE A 424 -6.21 4.51 -54.56
C ILE A 424 -5.55 3.66 -53.47
N SER A 425 -5.46 2.34 -53.68
CA SER A 425 -4.82 1.41 -52.74
C SER A 425 -3.32 1.71 -52.54
N LEU A 426 -2.63 2.17 -53.60
CA LEU A 426 -1.21 2.52 -53.58
C LEU A 426 -0.94 3.76 -52.70
N PHE A 427 -1.81 4.76 -52.78
CA PHE A 427 -1.78 5.92 -51.89
C PHE A 427 -2.10 5.54 -50.43
N LEU A 428 -3.00 4.57 -50.22
CA LEU A 428 -3.35 4.11 -48.88
C LEU A 428 -2.12 3.50 -48.20
N LEU A 429 -1.36 2.70 -48.94
CA LEU A 429 -0.13 2.07 -48.46
C LEU A 429 0.94 3.12 -48.11
N ALA A 430 1.06 4.19 -48.89
CA ALA A 430 1.95 5.32 -48.61
C ALA A 430 1.58 6.06 -47.32
N LEU A 431 0.28 6.28 -47.10
CA LEU A 431 -0.23 6.93 -45.89
C LEU A 431 -0.06 6.05 -44.66
N ILE A 432 -0.22 4.73 -44.78
CA ILE A 432 0.11 3.77 -43.71
C ILE A 432 1.59 3.88 -43.34
N PHE A 433 2.48 3.91 -44.33
CA PHE A 433 3.91 4.09 -44.09
C PHE A 433 4.19 5.40 -43.34
N ASN A 434 3.62 6.52 -43.79
CA ASN A 434 3.76 7.80 -43.09
C ASN A 434 3.25 7.74 -41.64
N ALA A 435 2.10 7.08 -41.40
CA ALA A 435 1.55 6.90 -40.05
C ALA A 435 2.50 6.12 -39.14
N LEU A 436 3.13 5.06 -39.65
CA LEU A 436 4.08 4.21 -38.91
C LEU A 436 5.36 4.94 -38.52
N PHE A 437 5.86 5.89 -39.32
CA PHE A 437 7.18 6.50 -39.07
C PHE A 437 7.13 7.97 -38.62
N LEU A 438 6.07 8.72 -38.90
CA LEU A 438 6.00 10.17 -38.65
C LEU A 438 5.06 10.54 -37.48
N GLN A 439 5.02 11.82 -37.11
CA GLN A 439 4.11 12.39 -36.10
C GLN A 439 2.74 12.75 -36.68
N PHE A 440 1.74 12.96 -35.81
CA PHE A 440 0.35 13.21 -36.19
C PHE A 440 0.17 14.33 -37.23
N LEU A 441 0.75 15.52 -36.99
CA LEU A 441 0.55 16.67 -37.88
C LEU A 441 1.13 16.46 -39.29
N PRO A 442 2.38 15.99 -39.47
CA PRO A 442 2.91 15.63 -40.78
C PRO A 442 2.04 14.65 -41.56
N VAL A 443 1.48 13.63 -40.89
CA VAL A 443 0.66 12.62 -41.58
C VAL A 443 -0.70 13.20 -41.97
N LEU A 444 -1.30 14.04 -41.13
CA LEU A 444 -2.53 14.75 -41.45
C LEU A 444 -2.36 15.63 -42.69
N VAL A 445 -1.29 16.43 -42.74
CA VAL A 445 -0.95 17.25 -43.91
C VAL A 445 -0.77 16.37 -45.15
N SER A 446 -0.04 15.26 -45.01
CA SER A 446 0.18 14.31 -46.11
C SER A 446 -1.15 13.72 -46.61
N THR A 447 -2.10 13.42 -45.73
CA THR A 447 -3.40 12.86 -46.10
C THR A 447 -4.21 13.84 -46.94
N VAL A 448 -4.24 15.12 -46.55
CA VAL A 448 -4.93 16.18 -47.29
C VAL A 448 -4.30 16.37 -48.67
N VAL A 449 -2.96 16.42 -48.74
CA VAL A 449 -2.25 16.56 -50.02
C VAL A 449 -2.47 15.35 -50.93
N SER A 450 -2.47 14.13 -50.38
CA SER A 450 -2.78 12.90 -51.12
C SER A 450 -4.18 12.93 -51.72
N LEU A 451 -5.17 13.42 -50.97
CA LEU A 451 -6.55 13.54 -51.45
C LEU A 451 -6.67 14.53 -52.61
N LEU A 452 -6.02 15.69 -52.50
CA LEU A 452 -6.00 16.70 -53.56
C LEU A 452 -5.32 16.18 -54.83
N ILE A 453 -4.23 15.44 -54.70
CA ILE A 453 -3.53 14.82 -55.83
C ILE A 453 -4.38 13.73 -56.48
N LEU A 454 -5.04 12.88 -55.68
CA LEU A 454 -5.93 11.83 -56.17
C LEU A 454 -7.07 12.40 -57.01
N ASP A 455 -7.73 13.45 -56.50
CA ASP A 455 -8.82 14.13 -57.21
C ASP A 455 -8.34 14.77 -58.52
N PHE A 456 -7.22 15.52 -58.46
CA PHE A 456 -6.73 16.28 -59.61
C PHE A 456 -6.17 15.41 -60.74
N LEU A 457 -5.45 14.32 -60.44
CA LEU A 457 -4.71 13.54 -61.43
C LEU A 457 -5.39 12.23 -61.86
N PHE A 458 -6.18 11.60 -60.98
CA PHE A 458 -6.59 10.21 -61.16
C PHE A 458 -8.11 10.00 -61.28
N ILE A 459 -8.94 10.99 -60.93
CA ILE A 459 -10.39 10.93 -61.07
C ILE A 459 -10.82 11.72 -62.32
N GLN A 460 -11.78 11.21 -63.09
CA GLN A 460 -12.34 11.93 -64.23
C GLN A 460 -13.41 12.95 -63.77
N PRO A 461 -13.47 14.16 -64.37
CA PRO A 461 -12.61 14.69 -65.42
C PRO A 461 -11.22 15.11 -64.91
N TYR A 462 -10.18 14.62 -65.59
CA TYR A 462 -8.79 14.88 -65.17
C TYR A 462 -8.44 16.37 -65.19
N TYR A 463 -7.56 16.78 -64.27
CA TYR A 463 -7.06 18.14 -64.13
C TYR A 463 -8.12 19.19 -63.75
N LYS A 464 -9.25 18.75 -63.18
CA LYS A 464 -10.30 19.60 -62.64
C LYS A 464 -10.73 19.11 -61.27
N PHE A 465 -10.84 20.02 -60.30
CA PHE A 465 -11.47 19.74 -59.01
C PHE A 465 -12.98 19.76 -59.19
N THR A 466 -13.57 18.62 -59.50
CA THR A 466 -15.02 18.47 -59.66
C THR A 466 -15.42 17.15 -59.02
N ILE A 467 -16.46 17.15 -58.20
CA ILE A 467 -17.05 15.95 -57.61
C ILE A 467 -18.28 15.60 -58.46
N PRO A 468 -18.14 14.84 -59.57
CA PRO A 468 -19.26 14.59 -60.48
C PRO A 468 -20.30 13.61 -59.90
N ASP A 469 -19.93 12.78 -58.93
CA ASP A 469 -20.76 11.69 -58.43
C ASP A 469 -20.68 11.49 -56.90
N LEU A 470 -21.82 11.19 -56.29
CA LEU A 470 -21.94 10.89 -54.84
C LEU A 470 -21.06 9.69 -54.43
N ASN A 471 -20.86 8.72 -55.33
CA ASN A 471 -20.03 7.53 -55.06
C ASN A 471 -18.55 7.88 -54.80
N TYR A 472 -18.01 8.89 -55.50
CA TYR A 472 -16.63 9.35 -55.27
C TYR A 472 -16.51 10.14 -53.96
N PHE A 473 -17.51 10.94 -53.62
CA PHE A 473 -17.58 11.63 -52.34
C PHE A 473 -17.56 10.65 -51.15
N PHE A 474 -18.35 9.57 -51.21
CA PHE A 474 -18.34 8.51 -50.19
C PHE A 474 -16.98 7.82 -50.08
N THR A 475 -16.32 7.53 -51.21
CA THR A 475 -15.00 6.88 -51.22
C THR A 475 -13.95 7.76 -50.53
N ILE A 476 -13.99 9.09 -50.74
CA ILE A 476 -13.10 10.05 -50.08
C ILE A 476 -13.33 10.09 -48.57
N ILE A 477 -14.58 10.07 -48.12
CA ILE A 477 -14.91 10.05 -46.69
C ILE A 477 -14.40 8.78 -46.02
N VAL A 478 -14.67 7.61 -46.62
CA VAL A 478 -14.22 6.32 -46.08
C VAL A 478 -12.70 6.27 -46.02
N TYR A 479 -12.02 6.73 -47.07
CA TYR A 479 -10.57 6.81 -47.12
C TYR A 479 -10.00 7.74 -46.04
N PHE A 480 -10.59 8.91 -45.85
CA PHE A 480 -10.22 9.84 -44.80
C PHE A 480 -10.39 9.23 -43.40
N ILE A 481 -11.50 8.52 -43.15
CA ILE A 481 -11.77 7.84 -41.88
C ILE A 481 -10.75 6.72 -41.62
N ILE A 482 -10.42 5.92 -42.62
CA ILE A 482 -9.43 4.83 -42.49
C ILE A 482 -8.07 5.42 -42.10
N VAL A 483 -7.61 6.46 -42.80
CA VAL A 483 -6.31 7.08 -42.51
C VAL A 483 -6.32 7.81 -41.15
N LEU A 484 -7.42 8.47 -40.78
CA LEU A 484 -7.58 9.09 -39.47
C LEU A 484 -7.51 8.04 -38.35
N THR A 485 -8.17 6.90 -38.54
CA THR A 485 -8.18 5.79 -37.58
C THR A 485 -6.79 5.19 -37.41
N ILE A 486 -6.09 4.94 -38.52
CA ILE A 486 -4.71 4.41 -38.51
C ILE A 486 -3.76 5.40 -37.82
N ASN A 487 -3.91 6.71 -38.06
CA ASN A 487 -3.11 7.74 -37.40
C ASN A 487 -3.34 7.81 -35.90
N ILE A 488 -4.59 7.77 -35.45
CA ILE A 488 -4.93 7.80 -34.01
C ILE A 488 -4.38 6.55 -33.33
N LEU A 489 -4.54 5.38 -33.94
CA LEU A 489 -4.07 4.12 -33.38
C LEU A 489 -2.54 4.07 -33.30
N THR A 490 -1.86 4.49 -34.36
CA THR A 490 -0.39 4.45 -34.42
C THR A 490 0.25 5.45 -33.46
N SER A 491 -0.32 6.64 -33.29
CA SER A 491 0.15 7.61 -32.28
C SER A 491 0.03 7.03 -30.86
N LYS A 492 -1.11 6.40 -30.53
CA LYS A 492 -1.30 5.74 -29.24
C LYS A 492 -0.30 4.60 -29.02
N LEU A 493 -0.05 3.78 -30.04
CA LEU A 493 0.90 2.66 -29.97
C LEU A 493 2.33 3.12 -29.69
N LYS A 494 2.79 4.19 -30.36
CA LYS A 494 4.13 4.76 -30.13
C LYS A 494 4.28 5.30 -28.70
N ASP A 495 3.25 5.95 -28.18
CA ASP A 495 3.25 6.47 -26.81
C ASP A 495 3.32 5.33 -25.79
N ILE A 496 2.56 4.25 -26.02
CA ILE A 496 2.61 3.04 -25.17
C ILE A 496 4.02 2.41 -25.20
N ILE A 497 4.59 2.16 -26.39
CA ILE A 497 5.91 1.52 -26.52
C ILE A 497 7.02 2.35 -25.85
N LYS A 498 6.99 3.67 -26.02
CA LYS A 498 7.98 4.56 -25.40
C LYS A 498 7.94 4.48 -23.87
N THR A 499 6.75 4.37 -23.31
CA THR A 499 6.56 4.32 -21.85
C THR A 499 6.93 2.97 -21.26
N LEU A 500 6.62 1.87 -21.96
CA LEU A 500 7.02 0.51 -21.57
C LEU A 500 8.55 0.36 -21.55
N LYS A 501 9.24 0.88 -22.56
CA LYS A 501 10.70 0.72 -22.69
C LYS A 501 11.50 1.42 -21.58
N ASN A 502 11.01 2.57 -21.10
CA ASN A 502 11.65 3.30 -20.00
C ASN A 502 11.38 2.65 -18.64
N SER A 503 10.19 2.08 -18.40
CA SER A 503 9.91 1.35 -17.16
C SER A 503 10.68 0.04 -17.09
N GLN A 504 10.70 -0.74 -18.18
CA GLN A 504 11.40 -2.04 -18.23
C GLN A 504 12.89 -1.93 -17.94
N LYS A 505 13.59 -0.92 -18.48
CA LYS A 505 15.01 -0.68 -18.20
C LYS A 505 15.28 -0.42 -16.72
N ARG A 506 14.34 0.23 -16.01
CA ARG A 506 14.47 0.56 -14.59
C ARG A 506 14.18 -0.65 -13.71
N GLU A 507 13.11 -1.40 -14.00
CA GLU A 507 12.75 -2.61 -13.24
C GLU A 507 13.84 -3.68 -13.34
N ILE A 508 14.35 -3.93 -14.55
CA ILE A 508 15.48 -4.85 -14.76
C ILE A 508 16.73 -4.34 -14.02
N GLY A 509 17.04 -3.04 -14.11
CA GLY A 509 18.21 -2.47 -13.44
C GLY A 509 18.13 -2.49 -11.91
N LEU A 510 16.95 -2.32 -11.31
CA LEU A 510 16.75 -2.44 -9.85
C LEU A 510 16.83 -3.89 -9.38
N TYR A 511 16.30 -4.84 -10.17
CA TYR A 511 16.41 -6.27 -9.89
C TYR A 511 17.86 -6.76 -9.99
N GLU A 512 18.59 -6.36 -11.03
CA GLU A 512 20.02 -6.63 -11.20
C GLU A 512 20.81 -6.09 -10.00
N LEU A 513 20.60 -4.81 -9.63
CA LEU A 513 21.26 -4.20 -8.47
C LEU A 513 20.94 -4.97 -7.17
N SER A 514 19.67 -5.31 -6.93
CA SER A 514 19.28 -6.05 -5.74
C SER A 514 20.00 -7.39 -5.65
N THR A 515 20.12 -8.10 -6.78
CA THR A 515 20.80 -9.40 -6.86
C THR A 515 22.30 -9.25 -6.63
N ASP A 516 22.94 -8.27 -7.27
CA ASP A 516 24.38 -8.02 -7.13
C ASP A 516 24.75 -7.54 -5.72
N LEU A 517 23.92 -6.71 -5.09
CA LEU A 517 24.09 -6.28 -3.71
C LEU A 517 24.00 -7.45 -2.73
N VAL A 518 23.14 -8.44 -3.01
CA VAL A 518 23.09 -9.66 -2.20
C VAL A 518 24.39 -10.47 -2.32
N MET A 519 25.06 -10.48 -3.47
CA MET A 519 26.34 -11.17 -3.67
C MET A 519 27.56 -10.37 -3.19
N ALA A 520 27.40 -9.10 -2.83
CA ALA A 520 28.50 -8.25 -2.41
C ALA A 520 29.07 -8.68 -1.03
N LYS A 521 30.39 -8.94 -1.01
CA LYS A 521 31.12 -9.42 0.19
C LYS A 521 31.70 -8.30 1.06
N ASN A 522 32.05 -7.15 0.46
CA ASN A 522 32.77 -6.07 1.13
C ASN A 522 32.06 -4.72 0.93
N ILE A 523 32.25 -3.79 1.88
CA ILE A 523 31.69 -2.42 1.83
C ILE A 523 32.08 -1.72 0.52
N ASN A 524 33.36 -1.81 0.11
CA ASN A 524 33.83 -1.18 -1.15
C ASN A 524 33.09 -1.70 -2.39
N HIS A 525 32.68 -2.98 -2.39
CA HIS A 525 31.96 -3.58 -3.50
C HIS A 525 30.50 -3.09 -3.56
N VAL A 526 29.84 -2.95 -2.41
CA VAL A 526 28.51 -2.33 -2.33
C VAL A 526 28.54 -0.89 -2.84
N LEU A 527 29.55 -0.13 -2.45
CA LEU A 527 29.69 1.27 -2.86
C LEU A 527 29.96 1.42 -4.36
N SER A 528 30.83 0.57 -4.93
CA SER A 528 31.13 0.62 -6.37
C SER A 528 29.92 0.20 -7.22
N LEU A 529 29.20 -0.86 -6.82
CA LEU A 529 27.96 -1.28 -7.48
C LEU A 529 26.92 -0.16 -7.43
N THR A 530 26.70 0.44 -6.26
CA THR A 530 25.71 1.51 -6.09
C THR A 530 26.00 2.71 -7.01
N ILE A 531 27.25 3.17 -7.09
CA ILE A 531 27.61 4.28 -7.98
C ILE A 531 27.46 3.89 -9.46
N ASN A 532 27.90 2.69 -9.84
CA ASN A 532 27.84 2.24 -11.23
C ASN A 532 26.39 2.11 -11.71
N TYR A 533 25.48 1.58 -10.89
CA TYR A 533 24.07 1.47 -11.24
C TYR A 533 23.37 2.84 -11.27
N ILE A 534 23.68 3.75 -10.34
CA ILE A 534 23.13 5.12 -10.40
C ILE A 534 23.61 5.84 -11.68
N LYS A 535 24.90 5.69 -12.04
CA LYS A 535 25.45 6.24 -13.28
C LYS A 535 24.80 5.60 -14.52
N LYS A 536 24.62 4.28 -14.55
CA LYS A 536 24.01 3.53 -15.66
C LYS A 536 22.54 3.91 -15.88
N LEU A 537 21.78 4.07 -14.80
CA LEU A 537 20.32 4.29 -14.86
C LEU A 537 19.95 5.77 -15.03
N PHE A 538 20.67 6.68 -14.38
CA PHE A 538 20.29 8.09 -14.32
C PHE A 538 21.27 9.04 -15.01
N SER A 539 22.45 8.54 -15.44
CA SER A 539 23.51 9.37 -16.03
C SER A 539 23.91 10.57 -15.15
N CYS A 540 23.79 10.42 -13.82
CA CYS A 540 24.11 11.46 -12.85
C CYS A 540 25.48 11.23 -12.21
N GLU A 541 26.20 12.32 -11.96
CA GLU A 541 27.43 12.29 -11.17
C GLU A 541 27.06 12.10 -9.70
N THR A 542 27.65 11.11 -9.04
CA THR A 542 27.26 10.69 -7.69
C THR A 542 28.47 10.50 -6.77
N ALA A 543 28.31 10.84 -5.50
CA ALA A 543 29.24 10.51 -4.42
C ALA A 543 28.50 9.84 -3.25
N ILE A 544 29.14 8.87 -2.60
CA ILE A 544 28.59 8.19 -1.42
C ILE A 544 29.51 8.45 -0.24
N PHE A 545 28.91 8.94 0.85
CA PHE A 545 29.53 9.13 2.15
C PHE A 545 29.09 8.02 3.10
N ILE A 546 30.00 7.46 3.87
CA ILE A 546 29.73 6.39 4.84
C ILE A 546 29.97 6.88 6.26
N LYS A 547 29.23 6.32 7.23
CA LYS A 547 29.42 6.57 8.66
C LYS A 547 30.56 5.70 9.19
N LYS A 548 31.62 6.31 9.72
CA LYS A 548 32.69 5.61 10.47
C LYS A 548 33.04 6.43 11.72
N ASN A 549 32.92 5.84 12.90
CA ASN A 549 33.18 6.49 14.19
C ASN A 549 32.43 7.84 14.35
N ASP A 550 31.13 7.88 14.03
CA ASP A 550 30.27 9.08 14.04
C ASP A 550 30.73 10.26 13.17
N LYS A 551 31.70 10.04 12.27
CA LYS A 551 32.12 11.01 11.26
C LYS A 551 31.80 10.50 9.86
N ILE A 552 31.54 11.44 8.95
CA ILE A 552 31.36 11.14 7.53
C ILE A 552 32.71 10.92 6.85
N HIS A 553 32.85 9.81 6.16
CA HIS A 553 33.99 9.53 5.29
C HIS A 553 33.51 9.36 3.85
N LEU A 554 34.30 9.82 2.89
CA LEU A 554 34.01 9.55 1.48
C LEU A 554 34.22 8.05 1.24
N GLY A 555 33.17 7.35 0.84
CA GLY A 555 33.21 5.94 0.51
C GLY A 555 33.57 5.73 -0.96
N ALA A 556 32.80 6.29 -1.87
CA ALA A 556 33.04 6.20 -3.31
C ALA A 556 32.55 7.47 -4.03
N LYS A 557 33.09 7.75 -5.21
CA LYS A 557 32.63 8.87 -6.05
C LYS A 557 32.76 8.56 -7.54
N THR A 558 31.98 9.26 -8.35
CA THR A 558 32.16 9.30 -9.80
C THR A 558 33.32 10.25 -10.14
N GLU A 559 34.00 9.99 -11.27
CA GLU A 559 35.23 10.71 -11.67
C GLU A 559 35.05 12.23 -11.70
N LYS A 560 33.93 12.73 -12.23
CA LYS A 560 33.67 14.17 -12.42
C LYS A 560 32.95 14.81 -11.22
N PHE A 561 32.78 14.09 -10.12
CA PHE A 561 32.17 14.65 -8.91
C PHE A 561 33.24 15.36 -8.06
N GLU A 562 33.13 16.69 -7.98
CA GLU A 562 33.96 17.54 -7.14
C GLU A 562 33.40 17.63 -5.71
N ILE A 563 34.27 17.58 -4.70
CA ILE A 563 33.87 17.58 -3.30
C ILE A 563 34.25 18.91 -2.68
N SER A 564 33.25 19.68 -2.24
CA SER A 564 33.45 20.91 -1.46
C SER A 564 33.17 20.68 0.04
N PRO A 565 33.67 21.57 0.92
CA PRO A 565 33.35 21.52 2.35
C PRO A 565 31.84 21.64 2.63
N GLU A 566 31.13 22.41 1.81
CA GLU A 566 29.67 22.59 1.89
C GLU A 566 28.92 21.26 1.62
N ILE A 567 29.34 20.50 0.60
CA ILE A 567 28.76 19.19 0.27
C ILE A 567 28.92 18.22 1.43
N LYS A 568 30.11 18.18 2.05
CA LYS A 568 30.36 17.37 3.24
C LYS A 568 29.51 17.82 4.42
N GLY A 569 29.35 19.12 4.65
CA GLY A 569 28.51 19.67 5.73
C GLY A 569 27.06 19.22 5.61
N ILE A 570 26.47 19.34 4.42
CA ILE A 570 25.08 18.96 4.16
C ILE A 570 24.91 17.43 4.25
N ALA A 571 25.86 16.65 3.73
CA ALA A 571 25.84 15.20 3.87
C ALA A 571 25.89 14.76 5.35
N SER A 572 26.71 15.41 6.17
CA SER A 572 26.77 15.17 7.62
C SER A 572 25.43 15.48 8.29
N TRP A 573 24.81 16.60 7.95
CA TRP A 573 23.49 16.96 8.47
C TRP A 573 22.42 15.91 8.09
N CYS A 574 22.42 15.44 6.84
CA CYS A 574 21.47 14.42 6.38
C CYS A 574 21.67 13.08 7.10
N LEU A 575 22.94 12.72 7.38
CA LEU A 575 23.27 11.50 8.12
C LEU A 575 22.73 11.57 9.56
N ILE A 576 22.98 12.67 10.26
CA ILE A 576 22.60 12.87 11.67
C ILE A 576 21.07 12.97 11.82
N ASN A 577 20.42 13.76 10.96
CA ASN A 577 18.99 14.03 11.07
C ASN A 577 18.12 12.97 10.39
N LYS A 578 18.74 11.98 9.73
CA LYS A 578 18.06 10.90 9.00
C LYS A 578 17.02 11.42 7.99
N LYS A 579 17.30 12.57 7.37
CA LYS A 579 16.40 13.27 6.45
C LYS A 579 17.13 13.60 5.15
N ALA A 580 16.41 13.54 4.04
CA ALA A 580 16.92 13.96 2.75
C ALA A 580 17.09 15.48 2.68
N GLY A 581 18.13 15.92 1.99
CA GLY A 581 18.50 17.33 1.83
C GLY A 581 18.74 17.68 0.37
N GLY A 582 18.77 18.98 0.07
CA GLY A 582 19.18 19.48 -1.23
C GLY A 582 18.05 19.65 -2.24
N PHE A 583 18.35 19.40 -3.52
CA PHE A 583 17.43 19.59 -4.63
C PHE A 583 16.10 18.85 -4.42
N GLY A 584 14.99 19.59 -4.40
CA GLY A 584 13.64 19.03 -4.25
C GLY A 584 13.25 18.67 -2.81
N THR A 585 13.96 19.18 -1.78
CA THR A 585 13.56 19.04 -0.37
C THR A 585 13.43 20.41 0.32
N ASP A 586 12.78 20.44 1.48
CA ASP A 586 12.60 21.66 2.30
C ASP A 586 13.91 22.16 2.95
N THR A 587 14.97 21.35 2.95
CA THR A 587 16.23 21.64 3.68
C THR A 587 17.39 21.71 2.69
N PHE A 588 18.10 22.83 2.66
CA PHE A 588 19.20 23.09 1.70
C PHE A 588 18.75 23.09 0.22
N SER A 589 17.53 23.55 -0.05
CA SER A 589 16.90 23.58 -1.38
C SER A 589 17.67 24.36 -2.46
N ASN A 590 18.55 25.27 -2.07
CA ASN A 590 19.34 26.11 -2.98
C ASN A 590 20.50 25.37 -3.66
N THR A 591 20.73 24.10 -3.32
CA THR A 591 21.80 23.30 -3.91
C THR A 591 21.34 22.50 -5.13
N ASP A 592 22.24 22.31 -6.10
CA ASP A 592 22.00 21.49 -7.31
C ASP A 592 22.20 19.98 -7.07
N LEU A 593 22.37 19.61 -5.80
CA LEU A 593 22.68 18.26 -5.36
C LEU A 593 21.52 17.71 -4.54
N LEU A 594 21.14 16.47 -4.80
CA LEU A 594 20.20 15.72 -3.98
C LEU A 594 20.97 14.82 -3.00
N TYR A 595 20.65 14.92 -1.71
CA TYR A 595 21.23 14.10 -0.64
C TYR A 595 20.20 13.11 -0.11
N LEU A 596 20.49 11.81 -0.27
CA LEU A 596 19.65 10.70 0.17
C LEU A 596 20.33 9.91 1.28
N PRO A 597 19.78 9.90 2.51
CA PRO A 597 20.32 9.07 3.58
C PRO A 597 20.04 7.59 3.30
N MET A 598 21.05 6.76 3.55
CA MET A 598 20.98 5.31 3.43
C MET A 598 20.46 4.73 4.74
N LEU A 599 19.13 4.64 4.85
CA LEU A 599 18.42 4.30 6.07
C LEU A 599 17.99 2.82 6.11
N THR A 600 18.19 2.19 7.27
CA THR A 600 17.59 0.92 7.66
C THR A 600 16.58 1.13 8.79
N ALA A 601 15.93 0.07 9.28
CA ALA A 601 15.05 0.15 10.45
C ALA A 601 15.80 0.57 11.74
N LYS A 602 17.12 0.33 11.81
CA LYS A 602 17.94 0.57 13.02
C LYS A 602 18.71 1.88 12.94
N ASP A 603 19.48 2.10 11.87
CA ASP A 603 20.34 3.29 11.76
C ASP A 603 20.64 3.74 10.31
N SER A 604 21.29 4.90 10.20
CA SER A 604 21.79 5.48 8.95
C SER A 604 23.24 5.09 8.70
N TYR A 605 23.51 4.38 7.60
CA TYR A 605 24.84 3.83 7.28
C TYR A 605 25.66 4.75 6.36
N GLY A 606 25.02 5.72 5.73
CA GLY A 606 25.67 6.62 4.77
C GLY A 606 24.70 7.63 4.14
N VAL A 607 25.22 8.45 3.23
CA VAL A 607 24.45 9.43 2.45
C VAL A 607 24.96 9.40 1.01
N ILE A 608 24.02 9.29 0.07
CA ILE A 608 24.28 9.39 -1.37
C ILE A 608 24.01 10.84 -1.81
N ALA A 609 25.00 11.50 -2.38
CA ALA A 609 24.91 12.83 -2.96
C ALA A 609 24.92 12.73 -4.49
N ILE A 610 23.87 13.23 -5.15
CA ILE A 610 23.63 13.06 -6.59
C ILE A 610 23.52 14.44 -7.23
N LYS A 611 24.36 14.73 -8.24
CA LYS A 611 24.33 15.99 -8.99
C LYS A 611 23.25 15.90 -10.06
N VAL A 612 22.26 16.78 -9.98
CA VAL A 612 21.15 16.81 -10.92
C VAL A 612 21.54 17.67 -12.12
N SER A 613 22.09 17.04 -13.15
CA SER A 613 22.63 17.73 -14.34
C SER A 613 21.58 18.51 -15.15
N ASP A 614 20.31 18.09 -15.12
CA ASP A 614 19.22 18.74 -15.84
C ASP A 614 17.96 18.85 -14.96
N LYS A 615 17.71 20.04 -14.42
CA LYS A 615 16.61 20.35 -13.46
C LYS A 615 15.20 20.06 -14.00
N LYS A 616 15.06 19.64 -15.26
CA LYS A 616 13.78 19.29 -15.91
C LYS A 616 13.51 17.78 -16.00
N ASN A 617 14.51 16.92 -15.76
CA ASN A 617 14.41 15.50 -16.10
C ASN A 617 14.27 14.54 -14.92
N LEU A 618 14.40 14.98 -13.67
CA LEU A 618 14.18 14.08 -12.53
C LEU A 618 12.67 13.88 -12.34
N GLN A 619 12.11 12.82 -12.94
CA GLN A 619 10.71 12.47 -12.77
C GLN A 619 10.49 11.88 -11.36
N ILE A 620 9.24 11.85 -10.91
CA ILE A 620 8.88 11.31 -9.58
C ILE A 620 9.24 9.82 -9.49
N ASP A 621 9.08 9.08 -10.59
CA ASP A 621 9.56 7.70 -10.74
C ASP A 621 11.07 7.57 -10.47
N ASP A 622 11.87 8.53 -10.92
CA ASP A 622 13.32 8.50 -10.75
C ASP A 622 13.69 8.75 -9.28
N ARG A 623 12.92 9.60 -8.60
CA ARG A 623 13.07 9.81 -7.16
C ARG A 623 12.78 8.55 -6.36
N ILE A 624 11.68 7.86 -6.67
CA ILE A 624 11.31 6.60 -6.01
C ILE A 624 12.39 5.54 -6.23
N ALA A 625 12.89 5.42 -7.46
CA ALA A 625 13.96 4.48 -7.78
C ALA A 625 15.27 4.81 -7.05
N LEU A 626 15.66 6.09 -6.95
CA LEU A 626 16.82 6.51 -6.18
C LEU A 626 16.67 6.26 -4.67
N ASP A 627 15.48 6.50 -4.11
CA ASP A 627 15.18 6.18 -2.71
C ASP A 627 15.23 4.66 -2.46
N ALA A 628 14.76 3.85 -3.42
CA ALA A 628 14.86 2.38 -3.36
C ALA A 628 16.32 1.91 -3.40
N ILE A 629 17.14 2.47 -4.30
CA ILE A 629 18.58 2.20 -4.37
C ILE A 629 19.26 2.54 -3.03
N ALA A 630 18.97 3.72 -2.46
CA ALA A 630 19.54 4.13 -1.18
C ALA A 630 19.20 3.15 -0.04
N ARG A 631 17.97 2.62 -0.01
CA ARG A 631 17.52 1.62 0.97
C ARG A 631 18.16 0.25 0.76
N LEU A 632 18.20 -0.25 -0.48
CA LEU A 632 18.82 -1.54 -0.79
C LEU A 632 20.31 -1.53 -0.45
N SER A 633 21.01 -0.44 -0.82
CA SER A 633 22.41 -0.26 -0.46
C SER A 633 22.61 -0.12 1.06
N ALA A 634 21.68 0.49 1.79
CA ALA A 634 21.72 0.55 3.26
C ALA A 634 21.60 -0.84 3.89
N MET A 635 20.66 -1.66 3.42
CA MET A 635 20.48 -3.04 3.89
C MET A 635 21.72 -3.91 3.60
N ALA A 636 22.33 -3.75 2.42
CA ALA A 636 23.56 -4.45 2.07
C ALA A 636 24.74 -4.04 2.96
N LEU A 637 24.88 -2.74 3.27
CA LEU A 637 25.89 -2.25 4.22
C LEU A 637 25.65 -2.78 5.64
N GLU A 638 24.41 -2.75 6.15
CA GLU A 638 24.07 -3.32 7.47
C GLU A 638 24.47 -4.79 7.55
N ARG A 639 24.12 -5.58 6.53
CA ARG A 639 24.46 -7.00 6.48
C ARG A 639 25.97 -7.23 6.56
N ILE A 640 26.75 -6.49 5.77
CA ILE A 640 28.22 -6.66 5.74
C ILE A 640 28.88 -6.15 7.02
N SER A 641 28.36 -5.07 7.61
CA SER A 641 28.87 -4.55 8.88
C SER A 641 28.56 -5.44 10.08
N ASN A 642 27.57 -6.34 9.97
CA ASN A 642 27.19 -7.32 11.00
C ASN A 642 27.78 -8.72 10.75
N LEU A 643 28.59 -8.92 9.70
CA LEU A 643 29.35 -10.16 9.53
C LEU A 643 30.51 -10.16 10.56
N PRO A 644 30.73 -11.28 11.27
CA PRO A 644 31.74 -11.40 12.33
C PRO A 644 33.18 -11.24 11.84
#